data_AF-A0A8C4UPV8-F1
#
_entry.id   AF-A0A8C4UPV8-F1
#
_cell.length_a   1.000
_cell.length_b   1.000
_cell.length_c   1.000
_cell.angle_alpha   90.00
_cell.angle_beta   90.00
_cell.angle_gamma   90.00
#
_symmetry.space_group_name_H-M   'P 1'
#
loop_
_entity.id
_entity.type
_entity.pdbx_description
1 polymer ?
#
loop_
_entity_poly.entity_id
_entity_poly.type
_entity_poly.pdbx_seq_one_letter_code
_entity_poly.pdbx_strand_id
1 'polypeptide(L)'
;MTPRDLQERSMNTYVGAPPCAKDSAAETDSLLWHCPREQLKSLPRAELEVRLESTLIIIEALSLQLRRCQESQRLLPGVGPAEQRDVFMQTDITHAKGEEEIYRNLYLELRRKTEALQWQRGAEQDLRRQLELALERMGDWSRQRLLFQGFVDATSQSLQDEQAALTQEREQVRALVSRCGAVLERVPGKLRSCLEERDAMRQRAEEALRAKEEGDRFLEAFRAHASAQISARSQSLASQRELGTLLANAVHQQASLSAETRSFREFIDVTFENLEEERRALDVEREQVRALVSWCRAVLERVPNKLRSCLEERDAVRQQADEALQAKEEASCQLKETSVALQDAVAQLEQLTVDKSCLSAELSSLMTNLASVEQERDELQQQNKQQCEEITQLAQERDALQQDCNGLRQELREATECREFLDQENCMSRTQLLEVEAKLKSTLAALQECTLQYEELMNSHECLCEEQAALCKELESTKAKLLDLQHKRDKVSWCFTDIAKSKMQLQELADSLRAALQEEDDDAPSRSRAWSVALQAQSWQTPRCAWTPARCTPARARTSFVGSALKALSAKDADETTGGGGAFTKDKPSLTTKPPEPETSLLESMKELRAVVSDVATLSFRVQELEQSKFKALQTEISDLQLRLATVTSENEEKMDTQAATIAKLNKALRGKIESEKELQDIVKQQEEKMLQLLDQRGEVMQLKEERSQLSRALQRAETEVKVLWEEVRGQEPKVDTAHVQERVLLQQQLDKLRLLLLEKENENMLRSDKYLGQIKGLELRLQHVQKMLRTHEEMQEKMKEVLSAVPDMAANCQELHCLLLYLGLEPGTSSKEAAEPL
;
A
#
# COMPACT_ATOMS: atom_id res chain seq x y z
N MET A 1 51.90 27.40 -35.73
CA MET A 1 53.04 27.20 -36.64
C MET A 1 52.81 25.92 -37.43
N THR A 2 52.97 26.00 -38.75
CA THR A 2 53.15 24.87 -39.71
C THR A 2 54.65 24.43 -39.66
N PRO A 3 55.24 23.59 -40.56
CA PRO A 3 54.77 23.08 -41.87
C PRO A 3 55.21 21.63 -42.29
N ARG A 4 55.07 21.36 -43.60
CA ARG A 4 55.80 20.40 -44.49
C ARG A 4 55.21 18.99 -44.65
N ASP A 5 55.38 18.30 -45.78
CA ASP A 5 55.70 18.61 -47.23
C ASP A 5 55.05 17.42 -48.03
N LEU A 6 55.08 17.16 -49.35
CA LEU A 6 55.81 17.60 -50.56
C LEU A 6 54.77 18.04 -51.65
N GLN A 7 54.99 18.36 -52.95
CA GLN A 7 56.03 18.07 -53.99
C GLN A 7 55.97 16.63 -54.57
N GLU A 8 56.24 16.28 -55.84
CA GLU A 8 56.74 16.88 -57.12
C GLU A 8 55.92 16.23 -58.29
N ARG A 9 55.90 16.60 -59.59
CA ARG A 9 56.14 17.81 -60.41
C ARG A 9 56.15 17.44 -61.91
N SER A 10 55.72 18.32 -62.82
CA SER A 10 56.12 18.27 -64.24
C SER A 10 56.20 19.66 -64.87
N MET A 11 57.12 19.85 -65.82
CA MET A 11 57.39 21.12 -66.54
C MET A 11 57.33 20.86 -68.05
N ASN A 12 56.95 21.87 -68.86
CA ASN A 12 57.81 22.46 -69.91
C ASN A 12 57.05 23.39 -70.90
N THR A 13 57.47 24.66 -70.91
CA THR A 13 57.56 25.62 -72.02
C THR A 13 57.11 25.20 -73.45
N TYR A 14 56.36 26.07 -74.16
CA TYR A 14 56.96 27.10 -75.02
C TYR A 14 55.98 28.18 -75.54
N VAL A 15 56.56 29.27 -76.06
CA VAL A 15 56.01 30.57 -76.50
C VAL A 15 54.85 30.51 -77.52
N GLY A 16 53.87 31.41 -77.37
CA GLY A 16 52.92 31.85 -78.41
C GLY A 16 52.30 33.22 -78.05
N ALA A 17 52.23 34.15 -79.00
CA ALA A 17 51.78 35.54 -78.81
C ALA A 17 50.37 35.79 -79.42
N PRO A 18 49.64 36.85 -79.03
CA PRO A 18 48.21 37.05 -79.36
C PRO A 18 48.01 37.49 -80.84
N PRO A 19 46.83 37.29 -81.48
CA PRO A 19 45.58 37.95 -81.05
C PRO A 19 44.26 37.18 -81.29
N CYS A 20 43.15 37.71 -80.73
CA CYS A 20 41.89 38.01 -81.44
C CYS A 20 40.83 38.50 -80.44
N ALA A 21 40.22 39.66 -80.67
CA ALA A 21 38.95 40.02 -80.02
C ALA A 21 37.81 39.34 -80.82
N LYS A 22 36.96 38.57 -80.15
CA LYS A 22 35.79 37.94 -80.78
C LYS A 22 34.55 38.81 -80.59
N ASP A 23 33.89 39.16 -81.69
CA ASP A 23 32.60 39.84 -81.69
C ASP A 23 31.49 38.92 -81.15
N SER A 24 31.26 39.00 -79.84
CA SER A 24 30.37 38.09 -79.09
C SER A 24 28.87 38.44 -79.24
N ALA A 25 28.48 38.95 -80.43
CA ALA A 25 27.17 39.55 -80.67
C ALA A 25 26.08 38.59 -81.18
N ALA A 26 26.40 37.30 -81.36
CA ALA A 26 25.52 36.32 -82.01
C ALA A 26 25.36 34.97 -81.26
N GLU A 27 26.02 34.76 -80.12
CA GLU A 27 25.98 33.48 -79.38
C GLU A 27 25.00 33.54 -78.19
N THR A 28 23.74 33.14 -78.39
CA THR A 28 22.70 33.12 -77.34
C THR A 28 23.04 32.17 -76.17
N ASP A 29 23.85 31.15 -76.42
CA ASP A 29 24.30 30.15 -75.44
C ASP A 29 25.27 30.74 -74.40
N SER A 30 25.72 31.99 -74.59
CA SER A 30 26.49 32.73 -73.60
C SER A 30 25.66 33.20 -72.40
N LEU A 31 24.32 33.20 -72.47
CA LEU A 31 23.47 33.83 -71.46
C LEU A 31 23.11 32.91 -70.28
N LEU A 32 23.03 33.49 -69.07
CA LEU A 32 22.90 32.72 -67.81
C LEU A 32 21.62 31.87 -67.71
N TRP A 33 20.55 32.24 -68.40
CA TRP A 33 19.26 31.54 -68.38
C TRP A 33 19.27 30.22 -69.17
N HIS A 34 20.33 29.93 -69.93
CA HIS A 34 20.58 28.62 -70.53
C HIS A 34 21.56 27.73 -69.72
N CYS A 35 22.11 28.21 -68.60
CA CYS A 35 23.11 27.48 -67.82
C CYS A 35 22.48 26.66 -66.65
N PRO A 36 22.63 25.33 -66.60
CA PRO A 36 22.16 24.50 -65.48
C PRO A 36 22.78 24.90 -64.13
N ARG A 37 22.01 24.73 -63.05
CA ARG A 37 22.38 25.24 -61.70
C ARG A 37 23.64 24.58 -61.13
N GLU A 38 23.97 23.39 -61.60
CA GLU A 38 25.16 22.61 -61.27
C GLU A 38 26.41 23.24 -61.91
N GLN A 39 26.30 23.72 -63.14
CA GLN A 39 27.43 24.22 -63.95
C GLN A 39 27.90 25.62 -63.53
N LEU A 40 27.03 26.41 -62.91
CA LEU A 40 27.38 27.70 -62.29
C LEU A 40 28.51 27.60 -61.24
N LYS A 41 28.73 26.42 -60.65
CA LYS A 41 29.82 26.19 -59.68
C LYS A 41 31.17 25.85 -60.32
N SER A 42 31.19 25.53 -61.61
CA SER A 42 32.40 25.13 -62.35
C SER A 42 32.94 26.20 -63.31
N LEU A 43 32.21 27.30 -63.52
CA LEU A 43 32.66 28.40 -64.39
C LEU A 43 33.71 29.28 -63.71
N PRO A 44 34.77 29.72 -64.43
CA PRO A 44 35.74 30.66 -63.90
C PRO A 44 35.11 32.04 -63.70
N ARG A 45 35.48 32.73 -62.62
CA ARG A 45 34.85 33.99 -62.17
C ARG A 45 34.71 35.05 -63.28
N ALA A 46 35.77 35.28 -64.06
CA ALA A 46 35.75 36.29 -65.13
C ALA A 46 34.73 35.97 -66.23
N GLU A 47 34.47 34.68 -66.51
CA GLU A 47 33.44 34.28 -67.46
C GLU A 47 32.04 34.44 -66.86
N LEU A 48 31.86 34.14 -65.57
CA LEU A 48 30.60 34.43 -64.86
C LEU A 48 30.30 35.93 -64.87
N GLU A 49 31.30 36.79 -64.68
CA GLU A 49 31.17 38.25 -64.71
C GLU A 49 30.76 38.74 -66.12
N VAL A 50 31.42 38.29 -67.19
CA VAL A 50 31.03 38.63 -68.58
C VAL A 50 29.63 38.12 -68.95
N ARG A 51 29.25 36.92 -68.49
CA ARG A 51 27.90 36.36 -68.71
C ARG A 51 26.83 37.10 -67.88
N LEU A 52 27.17 37.57 -66.67
CA LEU A 52 26.33 38.46 -65.85
C LEU A 52 26.12 39.82 -66.54
N GLU A 53 27.19 40.47 -66.99
CA GLU A 53 27.12 41.75 -67.71
C GLU A 53 26.29 41.62 -69.00
N SER A 54 26.53 40.59 -69.80
CA SER A 54 25.75 40.32 -71.02
C SER A 54 24.26 40.09 -70.72
N THR A 55 23.96 39.36 -69.65
CA THR A 55 22.57 39.12 -69.22
C THR A 55 21.93 40.39 -68.64
N LEU A 56 22.69 41.23 -67.93
CA LEU A 56 22.24 42.52 -67.40
C LEU A 56 21.98 43.52 -68.51
N ILE A 57 22.83 43.63 -69.53
CA ILE A 57 22.63 44.49 -70.70
C ILE A 57 21.35 44.09 -71.45
N ILE A 58 21.08 42.79 -71.59
CA ILE A 58 19.83 42.29 -72.19
C ILE A 58 18.62 42.57 -71.29
N ILE A 59 18.73 42.37 -69.97
CA ILE A 59 17.66 42.71 -69.03
C ILE A 59 17.40 44.23 -69.04
N GLU A 60 18.43 45.07 -69.12
CA GLU A 60 18.29 46.52 -69.18
C GLU A 60 17.67 46.96 -70.52
N ALA A 61 18.13 46.43 -71.66
CA ALA A 61 17.53 46.66 -72.96
C ALA A 61 16.05 46.22 -73.02
N LEU A 62 15.73 45.03 -72.49
CA LEU A 62 14.36 44.55 -72.33
C LEU A 62 13.56 45.42 -71.34
N SER A 63 14.17 45.94 -70.29
CA SER A 63 13.51 46.87 -69.35
C SER A 63 13.25 48.23 -69.97
N LEU A 64 14.11 48.71 -70.87
CA LEU A 64 13.95 49.94 -71.65
C LEU A 64 12.90 49.75 -72.76
N GLN A 65 12.83 48.57 -73.37
CA GLN A 65 11.74 48.19 -74.27
C GLN A 65 10.40 48.08 -73.52
N LEU A 66 10.36 47.39 -72.37
CA LEU A 66 9.17 47.29 -71.52
C LEU A 66 8.75 48.65 -70.98
N ARG A 67 9.69 49.52 -70.59
CA ARG A 67 9.40 50.89 -70.15
C ARG A 67 8.86 51.74 -71.29
N ARG A 68 9.47 51.68 -72.49
CA ARG A 68 8.88 52.27 -73.71
C ARG A 68 7.50 51.73 -74.04
N CYS A 69 7.24 50.43 -73.86
CA CYS A 69 5.92 49.84 -74.05
C CYS A 69 4.91 50.32 -73.00
N GLN A 70 5.30 50.47 -71.73
CA GLN A 70 4.45 51.02 -70.67
C GLN A 70 4.19 52.52 -70.84
N GLU A 71 5.18 53.29 -71.30
CA GLU A 71 5.04 54.69 -71.68
C GLU A 71 4.09 54.82 -72.90
N SER A 72 4.24 53.95 -73.90
CA SER A 72 3.33 53.84 -75.06
C SER A 72 1.90 53.41 -74.67
N GLN A 73 1.72 52.73 -73.54
CA GLN A 73 0.41 52.32 -73.02
C GLN A 73 -0.26 53.36 -72.11
N ARG A 74 0.40 54.46 -71.75
CA ARG A 74 -0.12 55.43 -70.76
C ARG A 74 -0.59 56.78 -71.31
N LEU A 75 -0.40 57.09 -72.59
CA LEU A 75 -0.86 58.36 -73.19
C LEU A 75 -1.37 58.21 -74.63
N LEU A 76 -2.62 57.77 -74.80
CA LEU A 76 -3.61 58.30 -75.76
C LEU A 76 -4.97 57.57 -75.55
N PRO A 77 -6.13 58.21 -75.78
CA PRO A 77 -7.40 57.47 -75.92
C PRO A 77 -7.37 56.57 -77.17
N GLY A 78 -8.09 55.45 -77.11
CA GLY A 78 -7.86 54.31 -77.99
C GLY A 78 -8.15 54.56 -79.48
N VAL A 79 -7.14 54.32 -80.32
CA VAL A 79 -7.26 54.06 -81.76
C VAL A 79 -6.52 52.75 -82.04
N GLY A 80 -7.16 51.83 -82.76
CA GLY A 80 -6.55 50.55 -83.14
C GLY A 80 -5.56 50.71 -84.32
N PRO A 81 -4.66 49.74 -84.56
CA PRO A 81 -3.69 49.82 -85.66
C PRO A 81 -4.37 49.60 -87.03
N ALA A 82 -5.07 50.61 -87.52
CA ALA A 82 -5.82 50.58 -88.78
C ALA A 82 -5.54 51.79 -89.72
N GLU A 83 -4.96 52.89 -89.23
CA GLU A 83 -4.84 54.16 -89.96
C GLU A 83 -3.39 54.53 -90.34
N GLN A 84 -2.61 53.56 -90.84
CA GLN A 84 -1.28 53.81 -91.45
C GLN A 84 -1.04 52.98 -92.74
N ARG A 85 -2.06 52.86 -93.59
CA ARG A 85 -1.94 52.27 -94.95
C ARG A 85 -2.78 53.00 -95.99
N ASP A 86 -2.55 54.30 -96.11
CA ASP A 86 -2.82 55.04 -97.35
C ASP A 86 -1.49 55.60 -97.90
N VAL A 87 -1.44 55.91 -99.20
CA VAL A 87 -0.24 56.23 -100.03
C VAL A 87 0.41 55.01 -100.70
N PHE A 88 -0.15 54.65 -101.87
CA PHE A 88 0.40 53.84 -102.98
C PHE A 88 1.01 52.46 -102.68
N MET A 89 0.29 51.39 -103.06
CA MET A 89 0.47 50.79 -104.39
C MET A 89 -0.79 50.01 -104.82
N GLN A 90 -1.09 50.03 -106.11
CA GLN A 90 -2.31 49.46 -106.69
C GLN A 90 -2.07 48.02 -107.20
N THR A 91 -2.69 47.03 -106.56
CA THR A 91 -2.87 45.68 -107.11
C THR A 91 -4.17 45.07 -106.59
N ASP A 92 -5.07 44.67 -107.50
CA ASP A 92 -6.33 44.02 -107.17
C ASP A 92 -6.12 42.61 -106.61
N ILE A 93 -6.53 42.38 -105.35
CA ILE A 93 -6.72 41.04 -104.78
C ILE A 93 -8.06 41.03 -104.03
N THR A 94 -8.90 40.04 -104.32
CA THR A 94 -10.30 39.96 -103.87
C THR A 94 -10.43 39.72 -102.37
N HIS A 95 -11.25 40.51 -101.66
CA HIS A 95 -11.59 40.30 -100.24
C HIS A 95 -12.31 38.96 -100.00
N ALA A 96 -11.57 37.97 -99.47
CA ALA A 96 -12.13 36.71 -98.98
C ALA A 96 -12.71 36.89 -97.55
N LYS A 97 -13.92 37.44 -97.43
CA LYS A 97 -14.58 37.73 -96.13
C LYS A 97 -14.63 36.55 -95.13
N GLY A 98 -14.56 35.31 -95.60
CA GLY A 98 -14.54 34.13 -94.73
C GLY A 98 -13.24 33.98 -93.91
N GLU A 99 -12.10 34.47 -94.38
CA GLU A 99 -10.81 34.23 -93.71
C GLU A 99 -10.68 35.03 -92.41
N GLU A 100 -11.03 36.31 -92.42
CA GLU A 100 -11.08 37.15 -91.21
C GLU A 100 -12.03 36.57 -90.15
N GLU A 101 -13.15 36.01 -90.58
CA GLU A 101 -14.16 35.42 -89.72
C GLU A 101 -13.68 34.07 -89.13
N ILE A 102 -12.93 33.27 -89.90
CA ILE A 102 -12.21 32.09 -89.41
C ILE A 102 -11.17 32.47 -88.35
N TYR A 103 -10.30 33.45 -88.62
CA TYR A 103 -9.28 33.88 -87.64
C TYR A 103 -9.91 34.46 -86.37
N ARG A 104 -11.00 35.22 -86.49
CA ARG A 104 -11.75 35.76 -85.34
C ARG A 104 -12.37 34.65 -84.49
N ASN A 105 -12.99 33.65 -85.12
CA ASN A 105 -13.55 32.50 -84.42
C ASN A 105 -12.46 31.63 -83.77
N LEU A 106 -11.33 31.42 -84.45
CA LEU A 106 -10.18 30.70 -83.91
C LEU A 106 -9.57 31.41 -82.69
N TYR A 107 -9.50 32.75 -82.70
CA TYR A 107 -9.05 33.54 -81.55
C TYR A 107 -10.03 33.46 -80.37
N LEU A 108 -11.34 33.51 -80.63
CA LEU A 108 -12.36 33.33 -79.58
C LEU A 108 -12.36 31.93 -78.98
N GLU A 109 -12.14 30.88 -79.80
CA GLU A 109 -11.93 29.52 -79.30
C GLU A 109 -10.64 29.38 -78.49
N LEU A 110 -9.52 29.92 -78.98
CA LEU A 110 -8.24 29.89 -78.28
C LEU A 110 -8.37 30.59 -76.92
N ARG A 111 -9.03 31.75 -76.87
CA ARG A 111 -9.35 32.47 -75.64
C ARG A 111 -10.17 31.60 -74.67
N ARG A 112 -11.30 31.03 -75.12
CA ARG A 112 -12.14 30.13 -74.29
C ARG A 112 -11.34 28.92 -73.77
N LYS A 113 -10.47 28.34 -74.60
CA LYS A 113 -9.58 27.24 -74.22
C LYS A 113 -8.54 27.68 -73.17
N THR A 114 -7.96 28.88 -73.29
CA THR A 114 -7.07 29.42 -72.24
C THR A 114 -7.80 29.76 -70.93
N GLU A 115 -9.03 30.29 -71.00
CA GLU A 115 -9.86 30.58 -69.83
C GLU A 115 -10.25 29.27 -69.11
N ALA A 116 -10.62 28.21 -69.86
CA ALA A 116 -10.88 26.88 -69.31
C ALA A 116 -9.64 26.24 -68.67
N LEU A 117 -8.46 26.36 -69.30
CA LEU A 117 -7.19 25.86 -68.73
C LEU A 117 -6.73 26.65 -67.50
N GLN A 118 -7.06 27.94 -67.40
CA GLN A 118 -6.85 28.74 -66.18
C GLN A 118 -7.78 28.28 -65.06
N TRP A 119 -9.06 28.06 -65.34
CA TRP A 119 -10.01 27.48 -64.37
C TRP A 119 -9.60 26.09 -63.89
N GLN A 120 -9.20 25.20 -64.80
CA GLN A 120 -8.68 23.88 -64.45
C GLN A 120 -7.44 23.99 -63.55
N ARG A 121 -6.49 24.88 -63.88
CA ARG A 121 -5.29 25.10 -63.06
C ARG A 121 -5.61 25.66 -61.67
N GLY A 122 -6.64 26.51 -61.55
CA GLY A 122 -7.16 26.96 -60.25
C GLY A 122 -7.71 25.79 -59.43
N ALA A 123 -8.62 25.00 -60.02
CA ALA A 123 -9.18 23.82 -59.38
C ALA A 123 -8.11 22.80 -58.97
N GLU A 124 -7.09 22.55 -59.79
CA GLU A 124 -5.94 21.70 -59.45
C GLU A 124 -5.10 22.27 -58.29
N GLN A 125 -4.97 23.58 -58.16
CA GLN A 125 -4.25 24.22 -57.04
C GLN A 125 -5.06 24.14 -55.74
N ASP A 126 -6.37 24.34 -55.78
CA ASP A 126 -7.22 24.24 -54.59
C ASP A 126 -7.39 22.78 -54.13
N LEU A 127 -7.44 21.82 -55.07
CA LEU A 127 -7.44 20.39 -54.74
C LEU A 127 -6.10 19.97 -54.11
N ARG A 128 -4.96 20.50 -54.57
CA ARG A 128 -3.65 20.30 -53.90
C ARG A 128 -3.65 20.86 -52.47
N ARG A 129 -4.12 22.09 -52.26
CA ARG A 129 -4.26 22.68 -50.92
C ARG A 129 -5.14 21.85 -49.99
N GLN A 130 -6.25 21.30 -50.50
CA GLN A 130 -7.12 20.40 -49.73
C GLN A 130 -6.43 19.08 -49.36
N LEU A 131 -5.60 18.52 -50.26
CA LEU A 131 -4.78 17.34 -49.97
C LEU A 131 -3.66 17.63 -48.96
N GLU A 132 -3.01 18.80 -49.05
CA GLU A 132 -2.00 19.27 -48.09
C GLU A 132 -2.62 19.42 -46.69
N LEU A 133 -3.75 20.13 -46.57
CA LEU A 133 -4.51 20.25 -45.31
C LEU A 133 -5.02 18.91 -44.77
N ALA A 134 -5.37 17.95 -45.65
CA ALA A 134 -5.76 16.60 -45.24
C ALA A 134 -4.56 15.79 -44.71
N LEU A 135 -3.38 15.93 -45.33
CA LEU A 135 -2.13 15.32 -44.86
C LEU A 135 -1.69 15.90 -43.50
N GLU A 136 -1.78 17.21 -43.31
CA GLU A 136 -1.51 17.87 -42.03
C GLU A 136 -2.44 17.34 -40.92
N ARG A 137 -3.76 17.32 -41.18
CA ARG A 137 -4.75 16.76 -40.25
C ARG A 137 -4.50 15.29 -39.92
N MET A 138 -4.15 14.46 -40.90
CA MET A 138 -3.75 13.07 -40.63
C MET A 138 -2.45 12.98 -39.80
N GLY A 139 -1.53 13.92 -40.01
CA GLY A 139 -0.35 14.13 -39.16
C GLY A 139 -0.75 14.40 -37.71
N ASP A 140 -1.68 15.32 -37.46
CA ASP A 140 -2.16 15.64 -36.11
C ASP A 140 -2.91 14.48 -35.46
N TRP A 141 -3.80 13.79 -36.19
CA TRP A 141 -4.43 12.56 -35.70
C TRP A 141 -3.40 11.47 -35.36
N SER A 142 -2.31 11.36 -36.12
CA SER A 142 -1.23 10.41 -35.81
C SER A 142 -0.44 10.81 -34.56
N ARG A 143 -0.17 12.11 -34.37
CA ARG A 143 0.48 12.67 -33.16
C ARG A 143 -0.40 12.46 -31.93
N GLN A 144 -1.68 12.80 -32.01
CA GLN A 144 -2.65 12.57 -30.92
C GLN A 144 -2.78 11.08 -30.59
N ARG A 145 -2.86 10.20 -31.59
CA ARG A 145 -2.89 8.74 -31.37
C ARG A 145 -1.65 8.23 -30.62
N LEU A 146 -0.46 8.74 -30.95
CA LEU A 146 0.78 8.40 -30.24
C LEU A 146 0.78 8.90 -28.79
N LEU A 147 0.25 10.11 -28.53
CA LEU A 147 0.09 10.64 -27.17
C LEU A 147 -0.93 9.83 -26.36
N PHE A 148 -2.08 9.49 -26.94
CA PHE A 148 -3.06 8.61 -26.29
C PHE A 148 -2.51 7.21 -26.03
N GLN A 149 -1.71 6.66 -26.94
CA GLN A 149 -1.03 5.38 -26.71
C GLN A 149 -0.03 5.50 -25.54
N GLY A 150 0.83 6.53 -25.52
CA GLY A 150 1.75 6.76 -24.41
C GLY A 150 1.05 6.94 -23.06
N PHE A 151 -0.13 7.58 -23.03
CA PHE A 151 -0.96 7.67 -21.82
C PHE A 151 -1.55 6.32 -21.40
N VAL A 152 -2.02 5.50 -22.34
CA VAL A 152 -2.52 4.14 -22.05
C VAL A 152 -1.39 3.22 -21.56
N ASP A 153 -0.21 3.31 -22.18
CA ASP A 153 0.97 2.54 -21.77
C ASP A 153 1.45 2.98 -20.37
N ALA A 154 1.50 4.29 -20.08
CA ALA A 154 1.86 4.81 -18.77
C ALA A 154 0.84 4.47 -17.66
N THR A 155 -0.47 4.56 -17.94
CA THR A 155 -1.51 4.14 -16.98
C THR A 155 -1.54 2.63 -16.78
N SER A 156 -1.22 1.84 -17.81
CA SER A 156 -1.01 0.39 -17.68
C SER A 156 0.20 0.05 -16.81
N GLN A 157 1.31 0.80 -16.93
CA GLN A 157 2.48 0.62 -16.07
C GLN A 157 2.15 0.98 -14.62
N SER A 158 1.53 2.15 -14.37
CA SER A 158 1.10 2.57 -13.03
C SER A 158 0.19 1.52 -12.36
N LEU A 159 -0.72 0.91 -13.11
CA LEU A 159 -1.59 -0.16 -12.61
C LEU A 159 -0.80 -1.43 -12.23
N GLN A 160 0.24 -1.78 -13.01
CA GLN A 160 1.12 -2.91 -12.71
C GLN A 160 1.98 -2.64 -11.47
N ASP A 161 2.49 -1.42 -11.33
CA ASP A 161 3.30 -0.99 -10.19
C ASP A 161 2.45 -0.93 -8.89
N GLU A 162 1.22 -0.42 -8.97
CA GLU A 162 0.21 -0.51 -7.89
C GLU A 162 -0.12 -1.96 -7.54
N GLN A 163 -0.30 -2.82 -8.55
CA GLN A 163 -0.59 -4.24 -8.32
C GLN A 163 0.59 -4.96 -7.64
N ALA A 164 1.83 -4.62 -8.00
CA ALA A 164 3.04 -5.12 -7.35
C ALA A 164 3.13 -4.64 -5.88
N ALA A 165 2.93 -3.33 -5.63
CA ALA A 165 2.87 -2.76 -4.30
C ALA A 165 1.79 -3.43 -3.43
N LEU A 166 0.59 -3.66 -3.98
CA LEU A 166 -0.49 -4.39 -3.30
C LEU A 166 -0.14 -5.86 -3.01
N THR A 167 0.68 -6.53 -3.82
CA THR A 167 1.20 -7.87 -3.46
C THR A 167 2.23 -7.81 -2.34
N GLN A 168 3.12 -6.81 -2.34
CA GLN A 168 4.10 -6.59 -1.28
C GLN A 168 3.43 -6.24 0.07
N GLU A 169 2.40 -5.40 0.08
CA GLU A 169 1.61 -5.10 1.28
C GLU A 169 0.87 -6.34 1.79
N ARG A 170 0.29 -7.16 0.91
CA ARG A 170 -0.32 -8.44 1.31
C ARG A 170 0.70 -9.41 1.93
N GLU A 171 1.95 -9.36 1.49
CA GLU A 171 3.04 -10.15 2.06
C GLU A 171 3.54 -9.61 3.40
N GLN A 172 3.66 -8.30 3.56
CA GLN A 172 3.93 -7.66 4.85
C GLN A 172 2.84 -7.98 5.88
N VAL A 173 1.57 -7.86 5.51
CA VAL A 173 0.44 -8.24 6.39
C VAL A 173 0.48 -9.73 6.73
N ARG A 174 0.79 -10.61 5.76
CA ARG A 174 0.95 -12.06 6.01
C ARG A 174 2.11 -12.36 6.97
N ALA A 175 3.23 -11.65 6.84
CA ALA A 175 4.38 -11.77 7.74
C ALA A 175 4.07 -11.23 9.15
N LEU A 176 3.34 -10.12 9.27
CA LEU A 176 2.86 -9.58 10.54
C LEU A 176 1.89 -10.55 11.25
N VAL A 177 0.91 -11.09 10.53
CA VAL A 177 -0.01 -12.12 11.05
C VAL A 177 0.75 -13.36 11.51
N SER A 178 1.73 -13.82 10.73
CA SER A 178 2.59 -14.96 11.10
C SER A 178 3.43 -14.68 12.35
N ARG A 179 3.96 -13.45 12.49
CA ARG A 179 4.72 -13.00 13.67
C ARG A 179 3.83 -12.90 14.90
N CYS A 180 2.60 -12.39 14.76
CA CYS A 180 1.61 -12.37 15.84
C CYS A 180 1.20 -13.78 16.27
N GLY A 181 0.98 -14.71 15.32
CA GLY A 181 0.76 -16.12 15.61
C GLY A 181 1.91 -16.74 16.41
N ALA A 182 3.16 -16.56 15.95
CA ALA A 182 4.35 -17.06 16.63
C ALA A 182 4.57 -16.43 18.03
N VAL A 183 4.02 -15.24 18.31
CA VAL A 183 3.97 -14.66 19.66
C VAL A 183 2.87 -15.33 20.49
N LEU A 184 1.66 -15.49 19.94
CA LEU A 184 0.53 -16.12 20.63
C LEU A 184 0.82 -17.58 21.01
N GLU A 185 1.47 -18.37 20.15
CA GLU A 185 1.96 -19.73 20.47
C GLU A 185 2.92 -19.76 21.67
N ARG A 186 3.70 -18.69 21.88
CA ARG A 186 4.67 -18.59 22.99
C ARG A 186 4.04 -18.10 24.30
N VAL A 187 2.87 -17.45 24.25
CA VAL A 187 2.16 -16.97 25.45
C VAL A 187 1.76 -18.10 26.42
N PRO A 188 1.11 -19.22 26.03
CA PRO A 188 0.73 -20.26 26.98
C PRO A 188 1.95 -20.97 27.60
N GLY A 189 3.06 -21.12 26.86
CA GLY A 189 4.32 -21.64 27.41
C GLY A 189 4.91 -20.72 28.48
N LYS A 190 4.96 -19.40 28.22
CA LYS A 190 5.40 -18.42 29.21
C LYS A 190 4.48 -18.37 30.43
N LEU A 191 3.16 -18.33 30.23
CA LEU A 191 2.18 -18.34 31.32
C LEU A 191 2.33 -19.58 32.21
N ARG A 192 2.56 -20.76 31.63
CA ARG A 192 2.83 -21.98 32.39
C ARG A 192 4.11 -21.85 33.23
N SER A 193 5.21 -21.41 32.63
CA SER A 193 6.47 -21.19 33.34
C SER A 193 6.34 -20.17 34.49
N CYS A 194 5.60 -19.07 34.30
CA CYS A 194 5.35 -18.10 35.37
C CYS A 194 4.44 -18.64 36.49
N LEU A 195 3.52 -19.57 36.19
CA LEU A 195 2.71 -20.27 37.21
C LEU A 195 3.57 -21.27 38.00
N GLU A 196 4.42 -22.03 37.32
CA GLU A 196 5.39 -22.96 37.93
C GLU A 196 6.38 -22.21 38.83
N GLU A 197 6.92 -21.07 38.38
CA GLU A 197 7.81 -20.22 39.18
C GLU A 197 7.10 -19.62 40.41
N ARG A 198 5.87 -19.11 40.23
CA ARG A 198 5.03 -18.62 41.34
C ARG A 198 4.80 -19.70 42.40
N ASP A 199 4.50 -20.92 41.98
CA ASP A 199 4.18 -22.01 42.92
C ASP A 199 5.44 -22.61 43.56
N ALA A 200 6.60 -22.61 42.88
CA ALA A 200 7.89 -22.88 43.49
C ALA A 200 8.29 -21.79 44.51
N MET A 201 7.98 -20.51 44.25
CA MET A 201 8.21 -19.41 45.20
C MET A 201 7.29 -19.50 46.43
N ARG A 202 6.04 -19.98 46.26
CA ARG A 202 5.15 -20.30 47.38
C ARG A 202 5.70 -21.44 48.25
N GLN A 203 6.16 -22.53 47.63
CA GLN A 203 6.77 -23.65 48.36
C GLN A 203 7.97 -23.19 49.21
N ARG A 204 8.89 -22.39 48.64
CA ARG A 204 10.01 -21.79 49.39
C ARG A 204 9.57 -20.89 50.55
N ALA A 205 8.47 -20.14 50.38
CA ALA A 205 7.93 -19.29 51.43
C ALA A 205 7.28 -20.13 52.56
N GLU A 206 6.58 -21.22 52.23
CA GLU A 206 6.04 -22.17 53.20
C GLU A 206 7.14 -22.91 53.96
N GLU A 207 8.22 -23.32 53.29
CA GLU A 207 9.41 -23.92 53.90
C GLU A 207 10.10 -22.94 54.86
N ALA A 208 10.29 -21.68 54.45
CA ALA A 208 10.86 -20.64 55.31
C ALA A 208 9.96 -20.32 56.53
N LEU A 209 8.63 -20.37 56.37
CA LEU A 209 7.68 -20.26 57.48
C LEU A 209 7.82 -21.42 58.47
N ARG A 210 7.90 -22.67 58.01
CA ARG A 210 8.12 -23.84 58.90
C ARG A 210 9.46 -23.75 59.63
N ALA A 211 10.54 -23.39 58.93
CA ALA A 211 11.85 -23.20 59.54
C ALA A 211 11.84 -22.08 60.61
N LYS A 212 11.08 -21.01 60.38
CA LYS A 212 10.85 -19.95 61.38
C LYS A 212 10.06 -20.49 62.59
N GLU A 213 8.96 -21.21 62.38
CA GLU A 213 8.17 -21.81 63.47
C GLU A 213 9.01 -22.79 64.31
N GLU A 214 9.87 -23.58 63.68
CA GLU A 214 10.80 -24.48 64.36
C GLU A 214 11.83 -23.68 65.19
N GLY A 215 12.41 -22.62 64.62
CA GLY A 215 13.27 -21.69 65.36
C GLY A 215 12.57 -21.03 66.55
N ASP A 216 11.33 -20.57 66.39
CA ASP A 216 10.53 -19.98 67.47
C ASP A 216 10.25 -21.02 68.57
N ARG A 217 9.90 -22.27 68.22
CA ARG A 217 9.75 -23.38 69.19
C ARG A 217 11.04 -23.67 69.96
N PHE A 218 12.20 -23.65 69.29
CA PHE A 218 13.51 -23.80 69.96
C PHE A 218 13.80 -22.63 70.91
N LEU A 219 13.47 -21.39 70.53
CA LEU A 219 13.62 -20.21 71.39
C LEU A 219 12.69 -20.26 72.61
N GLU A 220 11.46 -20.76 72.46
CA GLU A 220 10.55 -20.98 73.59
C GLU A 220 11.06 -22.05 74.55
N ALA A 221 11.52 -23.20 74.03
CA ALA A 221 12.15 -24.24 74.83
C ALA A 221 13.41 -23.73 75.58
N PHE A 222 14.25 -22.92 74.92
CA PHE A 222 15.41 -22.31 75.54
C PHE A 222 15.02 -21.30 76.65
N ARG A 223 14.01 -20.45 76.40
CA ARG A 223 13.47 -19.52 77.40
C ARG A 223 12.92 -20.26 78.63
N ALA A 224 12.20 -21.38 78.42
CA ALA A 224 11.68 -22.22 79.49
C ALA A 224 12.80 -22.92 80.29
N HIS A 225 13.87 -23.36 79.63
CA HIS A 225 15.03 -23.93 80.32
C HIS A 225 15.80 -22.85 81.13
N ALA A 226 15.99 -21.67 80.55
CA ALA A 226 16.67 -20.55 81.22
C ALA A 226 15.89 -20.05 82.44
N SER A 227 14.56 -19.91 82.35
CA SER A 227 13.73 -19.52 83.49
C SER A 227 13.76 -20.57 84.61
N ALA A 228 13.72 -21.88 84.27
CA ALA A 228 13.86 -22.95 85.25
C ALA A 228 15.22 -22.92 85.98
N GLN A 229 16.33 -22.68 85.27
CA GLN A 229 17.65 -22.49 85.91
C GLN A 229 17.67 -21.27 86.85
N ILE A 230 17.07 -20.15 86.43
CA ILE A 230 17.00 -18.93 87.25
C ILE A 230 16.19 -19.20 88.52
N SER A 231 15.02 -19.85 88.43
CA SER A 231 14.21 -20.23 89.60
C SER A 231 14.97 -21.14 90.57
N ALA A 232 15.67 -22.17 90.08
CA ALA A 232 16.47 -23.06 90.92
C ALA A 232 17.62 -22.33 91.63
N ARG A 233 18.34 -21.43 90.94
CA ARG A 233 19.38 -20.59 91.57
C ARG A 233 18.79 -19.61 92.58
N SER A 234 17.62 -19.03 92.33
CA SER A 234 16.92 -18.15 93.28
C SER A 234 16.52 -18.88 94.56
N GLN A 235 16.06 -20.13 94.47
CA GLN A 235 15.75 -20.98 95.63
C GLN A 235 17.02 -21.30 96.44
N SER A 236 18.13 -21.65 95.78
CA SER A 236 19.42 -21.86 96.45
C SER A 236 19.95 -20.60 97.15
N LEU A 237 19.74 -19.41 96.58
CA LEU A 237 20.12 -18.14 97.22
C LEU A 237 19.22 -17.78 98.41
N ALA A 238 17.96 -18.25 98.44
CA ALA A 238 17.09 -18.11 99.60
C ALA A 238 17.60 -18.95 100.78
N SER A 239 17.88 -20.25 100.56
CA SER A 239 18.36 -21.14 101.63
C SER A 239 19.73 -20.72 102.20
N GLN A 240 20.61 -20.11 101.38
CA GLN A 240 21.86 -19.52 101.87
C GLN A 240 21.63 -18.30 102.78
N ARG A 241 20.59 -17.49 102.54
CA ARG A 241 20.25 -16.35 103.40
C ARG A 241 19.68 -16.79 104.74
N GLU A 242 18.89 -17.87 104.74
CA GLU A 242 18.36 -18.51 105.96
C GLU A 242 19.48 -19.11 106.83
N LEU A 243 20.51 -19.72 106.22
CA LEU A 243 21.71 -20.15 106.95
C LEU A 243 22.45 -18.98 107.60
N GLY A 244 22.52 -17.84 106.92
CA GLY A 244 23.20 -16.63 107.40
C GLY A 244 22.55 -16.01 108.64
N THR A 245 21.21 -15.99 108.74
CA THR A 245 20.50 -15.47 109.92
C THR A 245 20.66 -16.39 111.14
N LEU A 246 20.69 -17.71 110.94
CA LEU A 246 20.96 -18.68 112.01
C LEU A 246 22.39 -18.52 112.59
N LEU A 247 23.39 -18.31 111.74
CA LEU A 247 24.77 -18.08 112.18
C LEU A 247 24.93 -16.79 113.01
N ALA A 248 24.26 -15.70 112.62
CA ALA A 248 24.30 -14.43 113.36
C ALA A 248 23.77 -14.58 114.80
N ASN A 249 22.72 -15.38 115.00
CA ASN A 249 22.13 -15.64 116.32
C ASN A 249 23.09 -16.40 117.26
N ALA A 250 23.88 -17.35 116.72
CA ALA A 250 24.85 -18.10 117.51
C ALA A 250 25.99 -17.21 118.06
N VAL A 251 26.49 -16.27 117.24
CA VAL A 251 27.53 -15.31 117.67
C VAL A 251 27.05 -14.44 118.84
N HIS A 252 25.77 -14.07 118.86
CA HIS A 252 25.21 -13.27 119.95
C HIS A 252 25.17 -14.02 121.29
N GLN A 253 24.96 -15.34 121.28
CA GLN A 253 24.98 -16.19 122.47
C GLN A 253 26.39 -16.42 123.04
N GLN A 254 27.43 -16.33 122.21
CA GLN A 254 28.82 -16.41 122.67
C GLN A 254 29.27 -15.17 123.46
N ALA A 255 28.66 -14.00 123.19
CA ALA A 255 29.01 -12.75 123.84
C ALA A 255 28.58 -12.70 125.32
N SER A 256 27.40 -13.21 125.66
CA SER A 256 26.86 -13.15 127.03
C SER A 256 27.70 -13.93 128.04
N LEU A 257 28.18 -15.12 127.68
CA LEU A 257 29.04 -15.96 128.52
C LEU A 257 30.36 -15.29 128.92
N SER A 258 30.87 -14.33 128.13
CA SER A 258 32.11 -13.62 128.45
C SER A 258 32.00 -12.68 129.66
N ALA A 259 30.78 -12.28 130.03
CA ALA A 259 30.55 -11.25 131.03
C ALA A 259 30.78 -11.71 132.49
N GLU A 260 30.57 -13.00 132.78
CA GLU A 260 30.68 -13.59 134.12
C GLU A 260 32.13 -13.65 134.61
N THR A 261 33.11 -13.73 133.69
CA THR A 261 34.56 -13.75 133.97
C THR A 261 35.11 -12.51 134.68
N ARG A 262 34.30 -11.48 134.91
CA ARG A 262 34.75 -10.15 135.36
C ARG A 262 35.05 -10.07 136.85
N SER A 263 34.36 -10.85 137.70
CA SER A 263 34.50 -10.82 139.17
C SER A 263 35.86 -11.27 139.70
N PHE A 264 36.64 -12.02 138.93
CA PHE A 264 38.01 -12.42 139.31
C PHE A 264 39.04 -11.28 139.23
N ARG A 265 38.69 -10.13 138.64
CA ARG A 265 39.65 -9.01 138.46
C ARG A 265 39.79 -8.14 139.71
N GLU A 266 38.69 -7.86 140.38
CA GLU A 266 38.58 -6.89 141.49
C GLU A 266 39.42 -7.27 142.73
N PHE A 267 39.82 -8.54 142.84
CA PHE A 267 40.77 -9.03 143.86
C PHE A 267 42.24 -8.63 143.59
N ILE A 268 42.61 -8.39 142.33
CA ILE A 268 43.99 -8.10 141.93
C ILE A 268 44.32 -6.62 142.17
N ASP A 269 43.37 -5.73 141.89
CA ASP A 269 43.60 -4.28 141.85
C ASP A 269 44.03 -3.71 143.23
N VAL A 270 43.52 -4.28 144.33
CA VAL A 270 43.89 -3.93 145.72
C VAL A 270 45.39 -4.16 146.02
N THR A 271 46.07 -5.01 145.25
CA THR A 271 47.52 -5.23 145.42
C THR A 271 48.39 -4.21 144.69
N PHE A 272 47.83 -3.44 143.75
CA PHE A 272 48.58 -2.49 142.92
C PHE A 272 48.68 -1.07 143.48
N GLU A 273 47.72 -0.60 144.29
CA GLU A 273 47.77 0.77 144.85
C GLU A 273 49.04 1.02 145.69
N ASN A 274 49.50 0.02 146.43
CA ASN A 274 50.75 0.07 147.22
C ASN A 274 52.04 0.18 146.38
N LEU A 275 51.96 0.03 145.05
CA LEU A 275 53.10 0.20 144.11
C LEU A 275 53.07 1.54 143.35
N GLU A 276 51.98 2.31 143.45
CA GLU A 276 51.85 3.58 142.72
C GLU A 276 52.51 4.77 143.44
N GLU A 277 52.73 4.69 144.76
CA GLU A 277 53.31 5.81 145.52
C GLU A 277 54.79 6.05 145.21
N GLU A 278 55.61 4.98 145.17
CA GLU A 278 57.04 5.09 144.80
C GLU A 278 57.24 5.63 143.36
N ARG A 279 56.29 5.37 142.47
CA ARG A 279 56.38 5.73 141.05
C ARG A 279 56.30 7.24 140.80
N ARG A 280 55.57 7.98 141.64
CA ARG A 280 55.33 9.44 141.46
C ARG A 280 56.60 10.27 141.54
N ALA A 281 57.66 9.78 142.19
CA ALA A 281 58.95 10.45 142.27
C ALA A 281 59.73 10.46 140.94
N LEU A 282 59.48 9.50 140.03
CA LEU A 282 60.28 9.32 138.81
C LEU A 282 59.76 10.10 137.58
N ASP A 283 58.50 10.50 137.57
CA ASP A 283 57.92 11.14 136.38
C ASP A 283 58.19 12.65 136.27
N VAL A 284 58.61 13.32 137.36
CA VAL A 284 59.01 14.75 137.35
C VAL A 284 60.24 15.01 136.47
N GLU A 285 61.24 14.13 136.54
CA GLU A 285 62.44 14.18 135.68
C GLU A 285 62.11 13.96 134.19
N ARG A 286 61.02 13.23 133.89
CA ARG A 286 60.67 12.79 132.53
C ARG A 286 59.96 13.84 131.68
N GLU A 287 59.40 14.88 132.27
CA GLU A 287 58.74 15.95 131.49
C GLU A 287 59.74 16.87 130.80
N GLN A 288 60.87 17.20 131.46
CA GLN A 288 61.83 18.18 130.96
C GLN A 288 62.46 17.74 129.63
N VAL A 289 62.79 16.45 129.49
CA VAL A 289 63.32 15.85 128.26
C VAL A 289 62.30 15.87 127.11
N ARG A 290 61.00 15.81 127.44
CA ARG A 290 59.91 15.68 126.46
C ARG A 290 59.63 16.97 125.69
N ALA A 291 59.86 18.12 126.31
CA ALA A 291 59.59 19.44 125.73
C ALA A 291 60.55 19.80 124.57
N LEU A 292 61.81 19.34 124.58
CA LEU A 292 62.77 19.61 123.51
C LEU A 292 62.50 18.80 122.24
N VAL A 293 61.98 17.57 122.39
CA VAL A 293 61.75 16.64 121.26
C VAL A 293 60.54 17.04 120.40
N SER A 294 59.56 17.74 120.97
CA SER A 294 58.37 18.19 120.23
C SER A 294 58.67 19.34 119.26
N TRP A 295 59.55 20.28 119.65
CA TRP A 295 59.91 21.44 118.84
C TRP A 295 60.61 21.06 117.52
N CYS A 296 61.62 20.20 117.57
CA CYS A 296 62.32 19.72 116.36
C CYS A 296 61.39 18.97 115.40
N ARG A 297 60.38 18.24 115.92
CA ARG A 297 59.42 17.50 115.10
C ARG A 297 58.54 18.43 114.27
N ALA A 298 58.03 19.50 114.85
CA ALA A 298 57.12 20.45 114.20
C ALA A 298 57.74 21.19 112.99
N VAL A 299 59.07 21.32 112.93
CA VAL A 299 59.77 21.95 111.81
C VAL A 299 59.87 21.00 110.61
N LEU A 300 60.16 19.71 110.85
CA LEU A 300 60.33 18.70 109.80
C LEU A 300 59.01 18.36 109.08
N GLU A 301 57.89 18.31 109.81
CA GLU A 301 56.52 18.10 109.30
C GLU A 301 56.12 19.08 108.18
N ARG A 302 56.68 20.30 108.16
CA ARG A 302 56.28 21.37 107.21
C ARG A 302 56.92 21.26 105.83
N VAL A 303 57.98 20.47 105.65
CA VAL A 303 58.70 20.34 104.37
C VAL A 303 57.96 19.45 103.35
N PRO A 304 57.57 18.19 103.66
CA PRO A 304 56.99 17.29 102.66
C PRO A 304 55.63 17.79 102.13
N ASN A 305 54.85 18.46 102.97
CA ASN A 305 53.53 18.99 102.59
C ASN A 305 53.61 20.10 101.53
N LYS A 306 54.66 20.94 101.57
CA LYS A 306 54.91 21.94 100.52
C LYS A 306 55.42 21.30 99.23
N LEU A 307 56.33 20.33 99.35
CA LEU A 307 56.88 19.62 98.19
C LEU A 307 55.79 18.90 97.38
N ARG A 308 54.79 18.34 98.08
CA ARG A 308 53.62 17.70 97.45
C ARG A 308 52.79 18.69 96.63
N SER A 309 52.40 19.83 97.22
CA SER A 309 51.59 20.86 96.55
C SER A 309 52.20 21.33 95.23
N CYS A 310 53.52 21.54 95.17
CA CYS A 310 54.19 21.98 93.95
C CYS A 310 54.34 20.88 92.88
N LEU A 311 54.24 19.60 93.25
CA LEU A 311 54.16 18.48 92.30
C LEU A 311 52.73 18.35 91.74
N GLU A 312 51.73 18.52 92.60
CA GLU A 312 50.31 18.55 92.21
C GLU A 312 50.01 19.70 91.23
N GLU A 313 50.53 20.91 91.48
CA GLU A 313 50.47 22.03 90.52
C GLU A 313 51.16 21.72 89.19
N ARG A 314 52.38 21.15 89.22
CA ARG A 314 53.15 20.78 88.01
C ARG A 314 52.39 19.78 87.13
N ASP A 315 51.79 18.78 87.74
CA ASP A 315 51.14 17.70 86.99
C ASP A 315 49.72 18.08 86.53
N ALA A 316 49.03 18.98 87.24
CA ALA A 316 47.82 19.64 86.73
C ALA A 316 48.11 20.54 85.50
N VAL A 317 49.21 21.31 85.53
CA VAL A 317 49.65 22.12 84.37
C VAL A 317 50.05 21.25 83.17
N ARG A 318 50.55 20.02 83.40
CA ARG A 318 50.77 19.03 82.33
C ARG A 318 49.45 18.52 81.75
N GLN A 319 48.49 18.14 82.58
CA GLN A 319 47.17 17.71 82.10
C GLN A 319 46.52 18.78 81.21
N GLN A 320 46.55 20.06 81.61
CA GLN A 320 46.07 21.15 80.74
C GLN A 320 46.86 21.31 79.44
N ALA A 321 48.17 21.02 79.43
CA ALA A 321 48.99 21.08 78.22
C ALA A 321 48.70 19.91 77.26
N ASP A 322 48.46 18.71 77.81
CA ASP A 322 48.11 17.51 77.06
C ASP A 322 46.68 17.60 76.49
N GLU A 323 45.72 18.10 77.28
CA GLU A 323 44.35 18.45 76.84
C GLU A 323 44.38 19.49 75.70
N ALA A 324 45.20 20.54 75.83
CA ALA A 324 45.38 21.57 74.80
C ALA A 324 46.14 21.08 73.55
N LEU A 325 46.84 19.93 73.63
CA LEU A 325 47.40 19.23 72.48
C LEU A 325 46.33 18.39 71.79
N GLN A 326 45.56 17.59 72.53
CA GLN A 326 44.45 16.80 72.00
C GLN A 326 43.43 17.68 71.26
N ALA A 327 43.00 18.79 71.85
CA ALA A 327 42.10 19.75 71.21
C ALA A 327 42.67 20.35 69.90
N LYS A 328 44.00 20.45 69.75
CA LYS A 328 44.65 20.88 68.50
C LYS A 328 44.76 19.77 67.47
N GLU A 329 44.94 18.53 67.90
CA GLU A 329 44.94 17.36 67.02
C GLU A 329 43.52 17.12 66.47
N GLU A 330 42.50 17.18 67.32
CA GLU A 330 41.08 17.16 66.93
C GLU A 330 40.73 18.28 65.94
N ALA A 331 41.11 19.53 66.23
CA ALA A 331 40.92 20.65 65.30
C ALA A 331 41.70 20.46 63.98
N SER A 332 42.86 19.81 64.00
CA SER A 332 43.61 19.46 62.79
C SER A 332 42.92 18.37 61.97
N CYS A 333 42.27 17.39 62.60
CA CYS A 333 41.46 16.38 61.93
C CYS A 333 40.21 17.01 61.31
N GLN A 334 39.47 17.83 62.06
CA GLN A 334 38.31 18.57 61.54
C GLN A 334 38.68 19.51 60.37
N LEU A 335 39.84 20.16 60.42
CA LEU A 335 40.37 20.94 59.28
C LEU A 335 40.72 20.09 58.06
N LYS A 336 41.23 18.86 58.25
CA LYS A 336 41.47 17.93 57.14
C LYS A 336 40.16 17.45 56.53
N GLU A 337 39.21 17.00 57.37
CA GLU A 337 37.88 16.53 56.95
C GLU A 337 37.12 17.61 56.17
N THR A 338 37.09 18.84 56.70
CA THR A 338 36.47 19.99 55.98
C THR A 338 37.23 20.38 54.72
N SER A 339 38.56 20.20 54.66
CA SER A 339 39.33 20.44 53.42
C SER A 339 39.06 19.40 52.33
N VAL A 340 38.82 18.13 52.70
CA VAL A 340 38.41 17.07 51.76
C VAL A 340 36.98 17.30 51.27
N ALA A 341 36.04 17.60 52.18
CA ALA A 341 34.67 17.96 51.80
C ALA A 341 34.62 19.21 50.88
N LEU A 342 35.55 20.16 51.04
CA LEU A 342 35.73 21.29 50.12
C LEU A 342 36.27 20.86 48.75
N GLN A 343 37.21 19.91 48.69
CA GLN A 343 37.71 19.36 47.42
C GLN A 343 36.62 18.58 46.69
N ASP A 344 35.85 17.76 47.39
CA ASP A 344 34.70 17.03 46.83
C ASP A 344 33.63 18.00 46.30
N ALA A 345 33.33 19.08 47.03
CA ALA A 345 32.41 20.13 46.59
C ALA A 345 32.93 20.91 45.37
N VAL A 346 34.24 21.16 45.28
CA VAL A 346 34.86 21.77 44.09
C VAL A 346 34.77 20.82 42.89
N ALA A 347 35.07 19.54 43.05
CA ALA A 347 34.94 18.54 41.98
C ALA A 347 33.48 18.42 41.49
N GLN A 348 32.50 18.51 42.40
CA GLN A 348 31.07 18.56 42.03
C GLN A 348 30.72 19.84 41.25
N LEU A 349 31.27 21.01 41.60
CA LEU A 349 31.08 22.25 40.86
C LEU A 349 31.76 22.23 39.48
N GLU A 350 32.92 21.59 39.35
CA GLU A 350 33.59 21.35 38.07
C GLU A 350 32.76 20.42 37.18
N GLN A 351 32.27 19.30 37.71
CA GLN A 351 31.38 18.39 36.98
C GLN A 351 30.09 19.10 36.52
N LEU A 352 29.40 19.82 37.41
CA LEU A 352 28.19 20.59 37.07
C LEU A 352 28.47 21.71 36.05
N THR A 353 29.71 22.23 35.99
CA THR A 353 30.13 23.20 34.97
C THR A 353 30.33 22.52 33.62
N VAL A 354 30.90 21.31 33.59
CA VAL A 354 31.00 20.49 32.38
C VAL A 354 29.60 20.10 31.89
N ASP A 355 28.74 19.56 32.75
CA ASP A 355 27.38 19.15 32.41
C ASP A 355 26.56 20.32 31.84
N LYS A 356 26.65 21.49 32.48
CA LYS A 356 26.04 22.73 31.98
C LYS A 356 26.58 23.12 30.59
N SER A 357 27.87 22.93 30.33
CA SER A 357 28.44 23.18 29.00
C SER A 357 27.92 22.18 27.95
N CYS A 358 27.85 20.88 28.27
CA CYS A 358 27.28 19.84 27.41
C CYS A 358 25.81 20.15 27.07
N LEU A 359 24.98 20.43 28.08
CA LEU A 359 23.59 20.81 27.88
C LEU A 359 23.42 22.09 27.03
N SER A 360 24.37 23.04 27.11
CA SER A 360 24.35 24.24 26.25
C SER A 360 24.76 23.95 24.80
N ALA A 361 25.64 22.98 24.57
CA ALA A 361 25.98 22.48 23.24
C ALA A 361 24.82 21.67 22.63
N GLU A 362 24.17 20.82 23.43
CA GLU A 362 22.98 20.06 23.03
C GLU A 362 21.83 21.01 22.66
N LEU A 363 21.51 21.98 23.52
CA LEU A 363 20.46 22.97 23.26
C LEU A 363 20.74 23.80 22.00
N SER A 364 21.99 24.21 21.75
CA SER A 364 22.33 24.92 20.51
C SER A 364 22.27 24.01 19.27
N SER A 365 22.63 22.72 19.39
CA SER A 365 22.44 21.75 18.31
C SER A 365 20.95 21.48 18.02
N LEU A 366 20.11 21.42 19.04
CA LEU A 366 18.65 21.29 18.90
C LEU A 366 18.03 22.55 18.28
N MET A 367 18.53 23.75 18.59
CA MET A 367 18.10 24.97 17.91
C MET A 367 18.46 24.97 16.41
N THR A 368 19.64 24.48 16.02
CA THR A 368 20.01 24.38 14.59
C THR A 368 19.23 23.29 13.85
N ASN A 369 18.96 22.16 14.51
CA ASN A 369 18.12 21.09 13.96
C ASN A 369 16.65 21.52 13.84
N LEU A 370 16.14 22.32 14.78
CA LEU A 370 14.80 22.88 14.72
C LEU A 370 14.71 23.89 13.56
N ALA A 371 15.69 24.79 13.42
CA ALA A 371 15.70 25.77 12.32
C ALA A 371 15.76 25.13 10.93
N SER A 372 16.48 24.01 10.75
CA SER A 372 16.49 23.26 9.49
C SER A 372 15.15 22.55 9.22
N VAL A 373 14.53 21.95 10.23
CA VAL A 373 13.17 21.36 10.09
C VAL A 373 12.10 22.43 9.82
N GLU A 374 12.25 23.65 10.35
CA GLU A 374 11.38 24.78 9.98
C GLU A 374 11.59 25.24 8.53
N GLN A 375 12.83 25.23 8.03
CA GLN A 375 13.10 25.50 6.61
C GLN A 375 12.51 24.39 5.71
N GLU A 376 12.73 23.11 6.03
CA GLU A 376 12.14 21.98 5.29
C GLU A 376 10.61 22.05 5.26
N ARG A 377 9.98 22.40 6.39
CA ARG A 377 8.53 22.63 6.48
C ARG A 377 8.08 23.74 5.52
N ASP A 378 8.80 24.86 5.48
CA ASP A 378 8.40 26.02 4.69
C ASP A 378 8.65 25.80 3.17
N GLU A 379 9.72 25.08 2.81
CA GLU A 379 9.97 24.58 1.45
C GLU A 379 8.87 23.61 1.00
N LEU A 380 8.50 22.62 1.81
CA LEU A 380 7.39 21.71 1.53
C LEU A 380 6.05 22.45 1.46
N GLN A 381 5.83 23.47 2.30
CA GLN A 381 4.63 24.30 2.23
C GLN A 381 4.59 25.16 0.96
N GLN A 382 5.74 25.58 0.42
CA GLN A 382 5.81 26.25 -0.88
C GLN A 382 5.54 25.29 -2.04
N GLN A 383 6.14 24.09 -2.03
CA GLN A 383 5.87 23.05 -3.03
C GLN A 383 4.40 22.65 -3.04
N ASN A 384 3.76 22.53 -1.86
CA ASN A 384 2.34 22.17 -1.78
C ASN A 384 1.42 23.30 -2.29
N LYS A 385 1.78 24.58 -2.13
CA LYS A 385 1.08 25.71 -2.78
C LYS A 385 1.21 25.63 -4.31
N GLN A 386 2.42 25.38 -4.83
CA GLN A 386 2.67 25.23 -6.26
C GLN A 386 1.84 24.07 -6.85
N GLN A 387 1.81 22.90 -6.19
CA GLN A 387 0.95 21.77 -6.57
C GLN A 387 -0.55 22.13 -6.55
N CYS A 388 -1.01 22.92 -5.57
CA CYS A 388 -2.39 23.39 -5.54
C CYS A 388 -2.68 24.34 -6.72
N GLU A 389 -1.77 25.25 -7.05
CA GLU A 389 -1.87 26.16 -8.19
C GLU A 389 -1.92 25.39 -9.51
N GLU A 390 -1.03 24.42 -9.72
CA GLU A 390 -1.03 23.49 -10.87
C GLU A 390 -2.36 22.72 -10.98
N ILE A 391 -2.86 22.16 -9.87
CA ILE A 391 -4.16 21.47 -9.84
C ILE A 391 -5.32 22.42 -10.23
N THR A 392 -5.28 23.69 -9.80
CA THR A 392 -6.31 24.67 -10.22
C THR A 392 -6.20 25.07 -11.70
N GLN A 393 -4.99 25.09 -12.27
CA GLN A 393 -4.79 25.34 -13.71
C GLN A 393 -5.32 24.16 -14.53
N LEU A 394 -4.92 22.92 -14.18
CA LEU A 394 -5.42 21.70 -14.84
C LEU A 394 -6.95 21.54 -14.73
N ALA A 395 -7.56 22.00 -13.63
CA ALA A 395 -9.01 22.03 -13.49
C ALA A 395 -9.67 23.05 -14.45
N GLN A 396 -9.06 24.23 -14.65
CA GLN A 396 -9.53 25.23 -15.61
C GLN A 396 -9.38 24.75 -17.06
N GLU A 397 -8.25 24.12 -17.40
CA GLU A 397 -8.03 23.51 -18.72
C GLU A 397 -9.04 22.40 -19.03
N ARG A 398 -9.30 21.50 -18.06
CA ARG A 398 -10.35 20.48 -18.16
C ARG A 398 -11.72 21.12 -18.42
N ASP A 399 -12.07 22.18 -17.70
CA ASP A 399 -13.39 22.81 -17.83
C ASP A 399 -13.54 23.63 -19.10
N ALA A 400 -12.46 24.16 -19.67
CA ALA A 400 -12.42 24.72 -21.02
C ALA A 400 -12.60 23.63 -22.08
N LEU A 401 -11.82 22.54 -22.03
CA LEU A 401 -11.93 21.40 -22.95
C LEU A 401 -13.32 20.75 -22.90
N GLN A 402 -13.96 20.72 -21.72
CA GLN A 402 -15.33 20.24 -21.55
C GLN A 402 -16.37 21.20 -22.15
N GLN A 403 -16.13 22.52 -22.13
CA GLN A 403 -16.95 23.50 -22.85
C GLN A 403 -16.80 23.31 -24.37
N ASP A 404 -15.58 23.20 -24.89
CA ASP A 404 -15.31 22.94 -26.31
C ASP A 404 -15.96 21.63 -26.78
N CYS A 405 -15.83 20.55 -25.99
CA CYS A 405 -16.51 19.28 -26.26
C CYS A 405 -18.05 19.42 -26.30
N ASN A 406 -18.64 20.33 -25.53
CA ASN A 406 -20.08 20.59 -25.56
C ASN A 406 -20.49 21.48 -26.75
N GLY A 407 -19.64 22.45 -27.14
CA GLY A 407 -19.79 23.22 -28.37
C GLY A 407 -19.77 22.33 -29.61
N LEU A 408 -18.74 21.49 -29.76
CA LEU A 408 -18.63 20.52 -30.86
C LEU A 408 -19.79 19.51 -30.88
N ARG A 409 -20.33 19.11 -29.72
CA ARG A 409 -21.56 18.29 -29.63
C ARG A 409 -22.83 19.06 -30.03
N GLN A 410 -22.83 20.39 -29.99
CA GLN A 410 -23.93 21.21 -30.48
C GLN A 410 -23.79 21.44 -31.99
N GLU A 411 -22.62 21.87 -32.47
CA GLU A 411 -22.33 21.99 -33.91
C GLU A 411 -22.62 20.71 -34.67
N LEU A 412 -22.25 19.54 -34.12
CA LEU A 412 -22.55 18.24 -34.72
C LEU A 412 -24.07 17.96 -34.81
N ARG A 413 -24.86 18.38 -33.82
CA ARG A 413 -26.33 18.22 -33.84
C ARG A 413 -26.95 19.14 -34.88
N GLU A 414 -26.59 20.42 -34.85
CA GLU A 414 -27.04 21.43 -35.82
C GLU A 414 -26.67 21.01 -37.26
N ALA A 415 -25.47 20.46 -37.48
CA ALA A 415 -25.06 19.91 -38.77
C ALA A 415 -25.86 18.65 -39.19
N THR A 416 -26.24 17.77 -38.25
CA THR A 416 -27.13 16.64 -38.56
C THR A 416 -28.55 17.09 -38.88
N GLU A 417 -29.09 18.07 -38.15
CA GLU A 417 -30.40 18.66 -38.40
C GLU A 417 -30.43 19.35 -39.78
N CYS A 418 -29.41 20.17 -40.11
CA CYS A 418 -29.26 20.77 -41.44
C CYS A 418 -29.20 19.73 -42.56
N ARG A 419 -28.50 18.60 -42.36
CA ARG A 419 -28.48 17.50 -43.34
C ARG A 419 -29.87 16.87 -43.48
N GLU A 420 -30.58 16.63 -42.40
CA GLU A 420 -31.93 16.04 -42.42
C GLU A 420 -32.96 16.95 -43.10
N PHE A 421 -32.84 18.28 -42.96
CA PHE A 421 -33.63 19.24 -43.76
C PHE A 421 -33.29 19.16 -45.27
N LEU A 422 -32.01 19.08 -45.63
CA LEU A 422 -31.60 18.94 -47.03
C LEU A 422 -32.03 17.60 -47.64
N ASP A 423 -31.99 16.50 -46.87
CA ASP A 423 -32.48 15.19 -47.31
C ASP A 423 -34.01 15.19 -47.52
N GLN A 424 -34.76 15.88 -46.64
CA GLN A 424 -36.20 16.09 -46.81
C GLN A 424 -36.50 16.93 -48.06
N GLU A 425 -35.81 18.06 -48.27
CA GLU A 425 -35.97 18.89 -49.46
C GLU A 425 -35.66 18.10 -50.74
N ASN A 426 -34.55 17.35 -50.78
CA ASN A 426 -34.21 16.47 -51.90
C ASN A 426 -35.29 15.42 -52.19
N CYS A 427 -35.92 14.85 -51.16
CA CYS A 427 -37.04 13.91 -51.34
C CYS A 427 -38.28 14.60 -51.92
N MET A 428 -38.59 15.83 -51.49
CA MET A 428 -39.67 16.62 -52.05
C MET A 428 -39.40 17.02 -53.50
N SER A 429 -38.20 17.50 -53.84
CA SER A 429 -37.82 17.83 -55.21
C SER A 429 -37.87 16.61 -56.13
N ARG A 430 -37.40 15.43 -55.68
CA ARG A 430 -37.52 14.17 -56.44
C ARG A 430 -38.98 13.79 -56.68
N THR A 431 -39.85 13.96 -55.68
CA THR A 431 -41.29 13.69 -55.81
C THR A 431 -41.95 14.63 -56.83
N GLN A 432 -41.64 15.94 -56.76
CA GLN A 432 -42.11 16.94 -57.73
C GLN A 432 -41.61 16.66 -59.15
N LEU A 433 -40.35 16.23 -59.31
CA LEU A 433 -39.80 15.83 -60.61
C LEU A 433 -40.53 14.61 -61.19
N LEU A 434 -40.81 13.58 -60.37
CA LEU A 434 -41.59 12.41 -60.81
C LEU A 434 -43.02 12.78 -61.19
N GLU A 435 -43.66 13.70 -60.46
CA GLU A 435 -44.97 14.25 -60.85
C GLU A 435 -44.92 14.99 -62.19
N VAL A 436 -43.91 15.82 -62.42
CA VAL A 436 -43.74 16.57 -63.68
C VAL A 436 -43.42 15.61 -64.83
N GLU A 437 -42.58 14.60 -64.61
CA GLU A 437 -42.28 13.55 -65.59
C GLU A 437 -43.55 12.74 -65.95
N ALA A 438 -44.39 12.41 -64.98
CA ALA A 438 -45.67 11.74 -65.21
C ALA A 438 -46.66 12.63 -66.00
N LYS A 439 -46.74 13.92 -65.67
CA LYS A 439 -47.54 14.92 -66.41
C LYS A 439 -47.05 15.05 -67.86
N LEU A 440 -45.74 15.12 -68.08
CA LEU A 440 -45.12 15.17 -69.41
C LEU A 440 -45.34 13.89 -70.21
N LYS A 441 -45.24 12.70 -69.59
CA LYS A 441 -45.59 11.43 -70.25
C LYS A 441 -47.06 11.39 -70.67
N SER A 442 -47.96 11.91 -69.84
CA SER A 442 -49.39 12.02 -70.17
C SER A 442 -49.64 12.97 -71.34
N THR A 443 -49.00 14.15 -71.38
CA THR A 443 -49.16 15.09 -72.51
C THR A 443 -48.52 14.58 -73.79
N LEU A 444 -47.40 13.84 -73.70
CA LEU A 444 -46.76 13.19 -74.84
C LEU A 444 -47.65 12.10 -75.43
N ALA A 445 -48.28 11.25 -74.60
CA ALA A 445 -49.24 10.26 -75.06
C ALA A 445 -50.45 10.90 -75.75
N ALA A 446 -51.01 11.97 -75.18
CA ALA A 446 -52.10 12.72 -75.81
C ALA A 446 -51.69 13.38 -77.14
N LEU A 447 -50.46 13.87 -77.27
CA LEU A 447 -49.94 14.39 -78.54
C LEU A 447 -49.72 13.29 -79.58
N GLN A 448 -49.30 12.09 -79.17
CA GLN A 448 -49.22 10.92 -80.06
C GLN A 448 -50.62 10.50 -80.55
N GLU A 449 -51.63 10.50 -79.67
CA GLU A 449 -53.02 10.23 -80.03
C GLU A 449 -53.55 11.27 -81.03
N CYS A 450 -53.36 12.57 -80.78
CA CYS A 450 -53.72 13.64 -81.71
C CYS A 450 -52.97 13.55 -83.06
N THR A 451 -51.74 13.05 -83.07
CA THR A 451 -50.97 12.84 -84.31
C THR A 451 -51.57 11.70 -85.13
N LEU A 452 -51.90 10.58 -84.48
CA LEU A 452 -52.58 9.44 -85.11
C LEU A 452 -53.97 9.82 -85.63
N GLN A 453 -54.75 10.60 -84.87
CA GLN A 453 -56.04 11.15 -85.33
C GLN A 453 -55.88 12.07 -86.56
N TYR A 454 -54.78 12.82 -86.67
CA TYR A 454 -54.47 13.63 -87.85
C TYR A 454 -54.05 12.77 -89.04
N GLU A 455 -53.27 11.71 -88.84
CA GLU A 455 -52.91 10.73 -89.87
C GLU A 455 -54.16 10.01 -90.41
N GLU A 456 -55.07 9.54 -89.54
CA GLU A 456 -56.38 8.98 -89.91
C GLU A 456 -57.22 9.98 -90.73
N LEU A 457 -57.27 11.25 -90.31
CA LEU A 457 -57.98 12.31 -91.04
C LEU A 457 -57.36 12.57 -92.42
N MET A 458 -56.03 12.63 -92.52
CA MET A 458 -55.32 12.80 -93.79
C MET A 458 -55.55 11.63 -94.76
N ASN A 459 -55.48 10.39 -94.26
CA ASN A 459 -55.81 9.20 -95.04
C ASN A 459 -57.27 9.26 -95.54
N SER A 460 -58.22 9.69 -94.71
CA SER A 460 -59.62 9.86 -95.12
C SER A 460 -59.80 10.95 -96.18
N HIS A 461 -59.00 12.02 -96.13
CA HIS A 461 -59.02 13.08 -97.14
C HIS A 461 -58.44 12.60 -98.47
N GLU A 462 -57.35 11.83 -98.45
CA GLU A 462 -56.77 11.23 -99.66
C GLU A 462 -57.77 10.27 -100.34
N CYS A 463 -58.42 9.39 -99.58
CA CYS A 463 -59.52 8.54 -100.08
C CYS A 463 -60.65 9.35 -100.72
N LEU A 464 -61.09 10.46 -100.09
CA LEU A 464 -62.12 11.34 -100.67
C LEU A 464 -61.66 12.04 -101.95
N CYS A 465 -60.36 12.36 -102.07
CA CYS A 465 -59.78 12.88 -103.31
C CYS A 465 -59.69 11.81 -104.41
N GLU A 466 -59.40 10.55 -104.06
CA GLU A 466 -59.48 9.43 -105.01
C GLU A 466 -60.92 9.17 -105.48
N GLU A 467 -61.90 9.18 -104.58
CA GLU A 467 -63.33 9.10 -104.90
C GLU A 467 -63.77 10.27 -105.81
N GLN A 468 -63.37 11.50 -105.49
CA GLN A 468 -63.65 12.66 -106.33
C GLN A 468 -63.00 12.53 -107.72
N ALA A 469 -61.76 12.03 -107.80
CA ALA A 469 -61.09 11.77 -109.06
C ALA A 469 -61.75 10.63 -109.86
N ALA A 470 -62.30 9.62 -109.20
CA ALA A 470 -63.09 8.55 -109.82
C ALA A 470 -64.42 9.11 -110.36
N LEU A 471 -65.17 9.87 -109.56
CA LEU A 471 -66.41 10.54 -109.98
C LEU A 471 -66.17 11.52 -111.14
N CYS A 472 -65.05 12.25 -111.16
CA CYS A 472 -64.66 13.08 -112.30
C CYS A 472 -64.37 12.24 -113.56
N LYS A 473 -63.69 11.09 -113.44
CA LYS A 473 -63.49 10.16 -114.58
C LYS A 473 -64.82 9.58 -115.06
N GLU A 474 -65.75 9.25 -114.17
CA GLU A 474 -67.10 8.80 -114.54
C GLU A 474 -67.91 9.91 -115.22
N LEU A 475 -67.83 11.14 -114.72
CA LEU A 475 -68.44 12.34 -115.31
C LEU A 475 -67.90 12.60 -116.72
N GLU A 476 -66.59 12.57 -116.94
CA GLU A 476 -66.03 12.69 -118.28
C GLU A 476 -66.38 11.49 -119.16
N SER A 477 -66.49 10.27 -118.61
CA SER A 477 -66.98 9.11 -119.35
C SER A 477 -68.45 9.27 -119.78
N THR A 478 -69.29 9.88 -118.94
CA THR A 478 -70.72 10.08 -119.22
C THR A 478 -70.97 11.28 -120.13
N LYS A 479 -70.16 12.34 -120.02
CA LYS A 479 -70.04 13.40 -121.04
C LYS A 479 -69.58 12.83 -122.38
N ALA A 480 -68.55 11.98 -122.42
CA ALA A 480 -68.09 11.35 -123.66
C ALA A 480 -69.15 10.42 -124.26
N LYS A 481 -69.86 9.62 -123.44
CA LYS A 481 -71.02 8.83 -123.87
C LYS A 481 -72.16 9.73 -124.37
N LEU A 482 -72.42 10.89 -123.74
CA LEU A 482 -73.40 11.87 -124.20
C LEU A 482 -72.99 12.55 -125.51
N LEU A 483 -71.72 12.86 -125.72
CA LEU A 483 -71.20 13.42 -126.97
C LEU A 483 -71.22 12.39 -128.11
N ASP A 484 -70.93 11.12 -127.83
CA ASP A 484 -71.12 10.02 -128.79
C ASP A 484 -72.62 9.78 -129.08
N LEU A 485 -73.50 9.79 -128.08
CA LEU A 485 -74.95 9.74 -128.27
C LEU A 485 -75.48 10.97 -129.02
N GLN A 486 -74.89 12.15 -128.83
CA GLN A 486 -75.23 13.36 -129.57
C GLN A 486 -74.72 13.26 -131.01
N HIS A 487 -73.48 12.80 -131.25
CA HIS A 487 -72.98 12.54 -132.59
C HIS A 487 -73.79 11.44 -133.31
N LYS A 488 -74.29 10.44 -132.59
CA LYS A 488 -75.26 9.44 -133.09
C LYS A 488 -76.62 10.07 -133.37
N ARG A 489 -77.09 11.00 -132.52
CA ARG A 489 -78.31 11.78 -132.75
C ARG A 489 -78.17 12.71 -133.97
N ASP A 490 -77.02 13.31 -134.17
CA ASP A 490 -76.71 14.20 -135.30
C ASP A 490 -76.52 13.40 -136.58
N LYS A 491 -75.96 12.18 -136.52
CA LYS A 491 -76.00 11.19 -137.60
C LYS A 491 -77.42 10.72 -137.91
N VAL A 492 -78.24 10.43 -136.89
CA VAL A 492 -79.67 10.10 -137.08
C VAL A 492 -80.45 11.29 -137.62
N SER A 493 -80.12 12.52 -137.22
CA SER A 493 -80.68 13.77 -137.75
C SER A 493 -80.26 13.98 -139.21
N TRP A 494 -78.99 13.75 -139.54
CA TRP A 494 -78.48 13.75 -140.91
C TRP A 494 -79.21 12.69 -141.75
N CYS A 495 -79.31 11.45 -141.28
CA CYS A 495 -80.12 10.40 -141.90
C CYS A 495 -81.60 10.78 -141.98
N PHE A 496 -82.17 11.55 -141.03
CA PHE A 496 -83.53 12.08 -141.13
C PHE A 496 -83.64 13.18 -142.18
N THR A 497 -82.62 14.02 -142.37
CA THR A 497 -82.59 14.98 -143.48
C THR A 497 -82.33 14.31 -144.83
N ASP A 498 -81.65 13.16 -144.85
CA ASP A 498 -81.38 12.38 -146.06
C ASP A 498 -82.57 11.47 -146.42
N ILE A 499 -83.27 10.93 -145.41
CA ILE A 499 -84.61 10.34 -145.53
C ILE A 499 -85.63 11.42 -145.90
N ALA A 500 -85.51 12.66 -145.43
CA ALA A 500 -86.39 13.75 -145.86
C ALA A 500 -86.07 14.25 -147.28
N LYS A 501 -84.80 14.22 -147.72
CA LYS A 501 -84.39 14.52 -149.10
C LYS A 501 -84.78 13.41 -150.06
N SER A 502 -84.54 12.15 -149.72
CA SER A 502 -85.01 11.02 -150.50
C SER A 502 -86.52 10.89 -150.44
N LYS A 503 -87.19 11.28 -149.34
CA LYS A 503 -88.64 11.50 -149.31
C LYS A 503 -89.05 12.67 -150.21
N MET A 504 -88.32 13.78 -150.28
CA MET A 504 -88.60 14.85 -151.24
C MET A 504 -88.41 14.37 -152.68
N GLN A 505 -87.35 13.63 -153.00
CA GLN A 505 -87.13 13.05 -154.33
C GLN A 505 -88.17 11.96 -154.67
N LEU A 506 -88.57 11.15 -153.70
CA LEU A 506 -89.68 10.21 -153.81
C LEU A 506 -91.04 10.92 -153.81
N GLN A 507 -91.16 12.15 -153.32
CA GLN A 507 -92.35 12.99 -153.39
C GLN A 507 -92.39 13.73 -154.75
N GLU A 508 -91.26 14.13 -155.32
CA GLU A 508 -91.15 14.67 -156.68
C GLU A 508 -91.38 13.56 -157.72
N LEU A 509 -90.84 12.36 -157.49
CA LEU A 509 -91.16 11.15 -158.26
C LEU A 509 -92.61 10.71 -158.03
N ALA A 510 -93.11 10.74 -156.79
CA ALA A 510 -94.51 10.41 -156.52
C ALA A 510 -95.46 11.47 -157.04
N ASP A 511 -95.11 12.75 -157.13
CA ASP A 511 -96.00 13.80 -157.68
C ASP A 511 -95.95 13.80 -159.22
N SER A 512 -94.83 13.39 -159.82
CA SER A 512 -94.76 13.06 -161.26
C SER A 512 -95.38 11.70 -161.63
N LEU A 513 -95.67 10.82 -160.65
CA LEU A 513 -96.44 9.57 -160.82
C LEU A 513 -97.89 9.65 -160.32
N ARG A 514 -98.22 10.55 -159.39
CA ARG A 514 -99.56 10.87 -158.87
C ARG A 514 -100.30 11.85 -159.77
N ALA A 515 -99.56 12.54 -160.64
CA ALA A 515 -100.07 13.03 -161.92
C ALA A 515 -100.55 11.91 -162.87
N ALA A 516 -100.36 10.63 -162.51
CA ALA A 516 -100.71 9.44 -163.29
C ALA A 516 -101.34 8.29 -162.45
N LEU A 517 -102.29 8.62 -161.55
CA LEU A 517 -103.22 7.74 -160.77
C LEU A 517 -102.81 7.45 -159.28
N GLN A 518 -103.70 6.81 -158.47
CA GLN A 518 -104.02 7.27 -157.08
C GLN A 518 -104.55 6.19 -156.06
N GLU A 519 -104.41 6.45 -154.72
CA GLU A 519 -104.90 5.73 -153.47
C GLU A 519 -104.21 4.38 -153.04
N GLU A 520 -104.12 3.85 -151.77
CA GLU A 520 -104.13 4.31 -150.32
C GLU A 520 -103.46 3.25 -149.33
N ASP A 521 -103.58 3.33 -147.96
CA ASP A 521 -102.57 2.89 -146.90
C ASP A 521 -103.06 2.00 -145.64
N ASP A 522 -102.21 1.76 -144.58
CA ASP A 522 -102.28 0.70 -143.46
C ASP A 522 -102.01 1.11 -141.91
N ASP A 523 -101.74 0.19 -140.89
CA ASP A 523 -101.83 0.35 -139.35
C ASP A 523 -100.73 -0.39 -138.37
N ALA A 524 -100.61 -0.29 -136.96
CA ALA A 524 -99.89 -1.25 -135.91
C ALA A 524 -99.46 -0.96 -134.32
N PRO A 525 -98.24 -1.24 -133.65
CA PRO A 525 -98.01 -1.96 -132.28
C PRO A 525 -97.00 -1.48 -131.08
N SER A 526 -96.67 -2.25 -129.95
CA SER A 526 -95.74 -1.89 -128.72
C SER A 526 -95.33 -2.92 -127.47
N ARG A 527 -94.16 -2.82 -126.66
CA ARG A 527 -93.77 -3.13 -125.12
C ARG A 527 -92.80 -4.32 -124.47
N SER A 528 -92.14 -4.28 -123.21
CA SER A 528 -91.21 -5.33 -122.43
C SER A 528 -90.60 -5.15 -120.89
N ARG A 529 -89.84 -6.09 -120.12
CA ARG A 529 -89.15 -6.02 -118.67
C ARG A 529 -88.16 -7.19 -118.01
N ALA A 530 -87.39 -7.10 -116.82
CA ALA A 530 -86.44 -8.13 -116.07
C ALA A 530 -85.88 -7.98 -114.49
N TRP A 531 -85.07 -8.91 -113.78
CA TRP A 531 -84.54 -8.99 -112.27
C TRP A 531 -83.26 -9.92 -111.74
N SER A 532 -82.61 -9.87 -110.47
CA SER A 532 -81.60 -10.87 -109.72
C SER A 532 -80.88 -10.58 -108.26
N VAL A 533 -80.26 -11.53 -107.39
CA VAL A 533 -79.50 -11.38 -105.98
C VAL A 533 -78.55 -12.57 -105.29
N ALA A 534 -77.66 -12.42 -104.20
CA ALA A 534 -76.81 -13.45 -103.30
C ALA A 534 -76.03 -12.90 -101.95
N LEU A 535 -75.14 -13.43 -100.95
CA LEU A 535 -74.46 -14.69 -100.28
C LEU A 535 -73.64 -14.52 -98.83
N GLN A 536 -72.82 -15.47 -98.16
CA GLN A 536 -72.21 -15.46 -96.68
C GLN A 536 -70.96 -16.42 -96.15
N ALA A 537 -70.24 -16.29 -94.92
CA ALA A 537 -69.10 -17.18 -94.26
C ALA A 537 -68.70 -17.15 -92.63
N GLN A 538 -67.72 -17.96 -92.00
CA GLN A 538 -67.34 -18.26 -90.48
C GLN A 538 -65.78 -18.55 -90.02
N SER A 539 -65.08 -18.97 -88.86
CA SER A 539 -65.09 -19.63 -87.42
C SER A 539 -63.70 -19.45 -86.52
N TRP A 540 -63.06 -20.02 -85.38
CA TRP A 540 -63.00 -21.12 -84.24
C TRP A 540 -61.95 -20.95 -82.96
N GLN A 541 -61.59 -21.93 -81.99
CA GLN A 541 -60.65 -21.89 -80.71
C GLN A 541 -60.04 -23.27 -80.03
N THR A 542 -59.02 -23.36 -79.04
CA THR A 542 -58.72 -24.46 -77.92
C THR A 542 -57.36 -24.50 -76.98
N PRO A 543 -57.16 -25.35 -75.86
CA PRO A 543 -56.04 -25.35 -74.76
C PRO A 543 -55.44 -26.69 -74.01
N ARG A 544 -54.54 -26.65 -72.94
CA ARG A 544 -54.38 -27.51 -71.62
C ARG A 544 -53.00 -28.20 -71.10
N CYS A 545 -52.71 -28.37 -69.76
CA CYS A 545 -51.57 -29.11 -68.99
C CYS A 545 -51.81 -29.29 -67.41
N ALA A 546 -51.00 -29.76 -66.37
CA ALA A 546 -49.87 -30.75 -65.99
C ALA A 546 -49.54 -30.80 -64.39
N TRP A 547 -48.82 -31.77 -63.69
CA TRP A 547 -48.67 -31.87 -62.14
C TRP A 547 -47.52 -32.70 -61.35
N THR A 548 -46.91 -32.13 -60.25
CA THR A 548 -46.54 -32.56 -58.80
C THR A 548 -45.30 -33.42 -58.20
N PRO A 549 -45.30 -34.24 -57.06
CA PRO A 549 -44.45 -34.01 -55.81
C PRO A 549 -43.79 -35.18 -54.89
N ALA A 550 -43.12 -34.83 -53.73
CA ALA A 550 -42.73 -35.60 -52.45
C ALA A 550 -41.37 -36.40 -52.32
N ARG A 551 -40.74 -36.94 -51.19
CA ARG A 551 -40.83 -37.16 -49.67
C ARG A 551 -39.41 -37.59 -49.07
N CYS A 552 -38.96 -38.06 -47.85
CA CYS A 552 -39.34 -38.39 -46.41
C CYS A 552 -38.07 -38.69 -45.44
N THR A 553 -38.15 -38.88 -44.08
CA THR A 553 -37.06 -39.21 -43.04
C THR A 553 -37.61 -39.97 -41.75
N PRO A 554 -37.04 -40.15 -40.46
CA PRO A 554 -35.71 -40.05 -39.73
C PRO A 554 -35.36 -41.09 -38.51
N ALA A 555 -34.26 -40.90 -37.69
CA ALA A 555 -34.05 -41.10 -36.17
C ALA A 555 -33.17 -42.22 -35.39
N ARG A 556 -32.36 -41.75 -34.37
CA ARG A 556 -31.98 -42.24 -32.95
C ARG A 556 -30.90 -43.34 -32.51
N ALA A 557 -30.06 -43.00 -31.48
CA ALA A 557 -29.69 -43.73 -30.20
C ALA A 557 -28.31 -44.47 -29.86
N ARG A 558 -27.54 -43.90 -28.89
CA ARG A 558 -26.91 -44.44 -27.60
C ARG A 558 -26.00 -45.73 -27.51
N THR A 559 -24.84 -45.68 -26.79
CA THR A 559 -24.29 -46.64 -25.74
C THR A 559 -22.84 -46.32 -25.25
N SER A 560 -22.13 -47.22 -24.50
CA SER A 560 -20.96 -46.96 -23.60
C SER A 560 -20.06 -48.22 -23.33
N PHE A 561 -18.92 -48.08 -22.60
CA PHE A 561 -18.32 -49.05 -21.59
C PHE A 561 -16.88 -49.63 -21.78
N VAL A 562 -15.96 -49.35 -20.81
CA VAL A 562 -14.85 -50.18 -20.17
C VAL A 562 -13.64 -50.78 -20.92
N GLY A 563 -12.49 -50.91 -20.20
CA GLY A 563 -11.46 -51.97 -20.42
C GLY A 563 -10.13 -51.84 -19.64
N SER A 564 -9.86 -52.68 -18.61
CA SER A 564 -8.70 -52.58 -17.66
C SER A 564 -7.60 -53.67 -17.80
N ALA A 565 -6.52 -53.56 -16.99
CA ALA A 565 -5.26 -54.34 -17.06
C ALA A 565 -4.98 -55.33 -15.86
N LEU A 566 -3.70 -55.68 -15.61
CA LEU A 566 -3.17 -56.82 -14.81
C LEU A 566 -1.81 -56.49 -14.13
N LYS A 567 -1.18 -57.27 -13.21
CA LYS A 567 -1.56 -58.25 -12.14
C LYS A 567 -0.26 -58.84 -11.49
N ALA A 568 -0.35 -59.48 -10.31
CA ALA A 568 0.60 -60.44 -9.65
C ALA A 568 1.64 -59.88 -8.65
N LEU A 569 2.03 -60.54 -7.53
CA LEU A 569 1.67 -61.87 -6.93
C LEU A 569 1.88 -61.90 -5.36
N SER A 570 1.73 -63.06 -4.68
CA SER A 570 1.90 -63.24 -3.19
C SER A 570 2.03 -64.71 -2.71
N ALA A 571 2.83 -64.97 -1.64
CA ALA A 571 2.99 -66.23 -0.82
C ALA A 571 4.08 -66.01 0.30
N LYS A 572 4.25 -66.75 1.43
CA LYS A 572 3.47 -67.75 2.25
C LYS A 572 4.12 -68.06 3.66
N ASP A 573 3.32 -68.45 4.66
CA ASP A 573 3.47 -69.42 5.83
C ASP A 573 4.53 -69.39 7.01
N ALA A 574 4.03 -69.45 8.29
CA ALA A 574 4.31 -70.35 9.49
C ALA A 574 5.41 -70.25 10.65
N ASP A 575 4.95 -70.36 11.94
CA ASP A 575 5.37 -71.04 13.25
C ASP A 575 6.58 -70.73 14.27
N GLU A 576 6.42 -71.10 15.59
CA GLU A 576 7.36 -71.37 16.80
C GLU A 576 7.64 -70.43 18.08
N THR A 577 8.24 -70.94 19.21
CA THR A 577 8.09 -70.53 20.68
C THR A 577 9.23 -70.81 21.79
N THR A 578 9.00 -70.54 23.13
CA THR A 578 9.53 -71.21 24.43
C THR A 578 10.72 -70.63 25.36
N GLY A 579 10.81 -70.88 26.73
CA GLY A 579 11.98 -70.59 27.71
C GLY A 579 11.84 -70.67 29.33
N GLY A 580 12.91 -70.63 30.22
CA GLY A 580 12.87 -70.48 31.77
C GLY A 580 14.10 -70.85 32.78
N GLY A 581 14.13 -70.45 34.12
CA GLY A 581 15.12 -70.81 35.27
C GLY A 581 15.17 -69.84 36.56
N GLY A 582 15.82 -69.90 37.80
CA GLY A 582 16.60 -70.81 38.78
C GLY A 582 17.34 -70.10 40.04
N ALA A 583 17.56 -70.65 41.30
CA ALA A 583 18.23 -69.97 42.53
C ALA A 583 18.64 -70.76 43.90
N PHE A 584 19.34 -70.11 44.93
CA PHE A 584 19.37 -70.26 46.48
C PHE A 584 20.60 -70.77 47.42
N THR A 585 20.61 -70.49 48.79
CA THR A 585 21.38 -71.05 50.04
C THR A 585 22.65 -70.32 50.71
N LYS A 586 23.24 -70.44 51.98
CA LYS A 586 22.90 -70.77 53.46
C LYS A 586 23.86 -70.18 54.65
N ASP A 587 24.28 -70.86 55.80
CA ASP A 587 24.67 -70.29 57.19
C ASP A 587 25.66 -71.05 58.24
N LYS A 588 26.28 -70.32 59.26
CA LYS A 588 26.63 -70.40 60.79
C LYS A 588 27.20 -71.60 61.73
N PRO A 589 28.21 -71.41 62.68
CA PRO A 589 28.69 -72.33 63.85
C PRO A 589 29.33 -71.75 65.23
N SER A 590 29.68 -72.52 66.36
CA SER A 590 30.33 -72.06 67.69
C SER A 590 30.79 -73.06 68.92
N LEU A 591 31.58 -72.62 69.99
CA LEU A 591 31.65 -72.92 71.53
C LEU A 591 32.49 -74.00 72.44
N THR A 592 32.79 -73.67 73.78
CA THR A 592 33.17 -74.45 75.09
C THR A 592 34.69 -74.72 75.59
N THR A 593 35.23 -75.20 76.80
CA THR A 593 34.94 -75.66 78.26
C THR A 593 36.22 -75.80 79.28
N LYS A 594 36.17 -76.11 80.65
CA LYS A 594 37.33 -76.44 81.67
C LYS A 594 36.97 -77.15 83.08
N PRO A 595 37.87 -77.93 83.82
CA PRO A 595 37.68 -78.62 85.18
C PRO A 595 38.79 -78.51 86.35
N PRO A 596 38.74 -79.23 87.55
CA PRO A 596 39.53 -78.98 88.83
C PRO A 596 40.22 -80.14 89.71
N GLU A 597 41.12 -79.76 90.67
CA GLU A 597 41.53 -80.21 92.09
C GLU A 597 41.55 -81.70 92.69
N PRO A 598 42.09 -82.04 93.92
CA PRO A 598 43.53 -82.19 94.30
C PRO A 598 43.94 -83.30 95.36
N GLU A 599 45.17 -83.18 95.92
CA GLU A 599 45.63 -83.45 97.33
C GLU A 599 46.34 -84.75 97.83
N THR A 600 47.65 -84.60 98.10
CA THR A 600 48.58 -85.35 99.01
C THR A 600 49.86 -84.51 99.22
N SER A 601 50.63 -84.48 100.33
CA SER A 601 50.44 -84.94 101.73
C SER A 601 51.48 -84.32 102.72
N LEU A 602 51.21 -84.25 104.03
CA LEU A 602 51.84 -83.37 105.05
C LEU A 602 53.39 -83.22 105.16
N LEU A 603 54.22 -84.23 104.87
CA LEU A 603 55.69 -84.06 104.98
C LEU A 603 56.33 -83.63 103.65
N GLU A 604 55.73 -84.06 102.53
CA GLU A 604 55.82 -83.33 101.27
C GLU A 604 55.39 -81.88 101.55
N SER A 605 54.25 -81.68 102.23
CA SER A 605 53.64 -80.36 102.48
C SER A 605 54.48 -79.37 103.29
N MET A 606 55.59 -79.75 103.95
CA MET A 606 56.55 -78.79 104.51
C MET A 606 57.71 -78.44 103.56
N LYS A 607 58.10 -79.37 102.68
CA LYS A 607 59.02 -79.07 101.57
C LYS A 607 58.30 -78.31 100.46
N GLU A 608 57.06 -78.71 100.16
CA GLU A 608 56.11 -77.95 99.38
C GLU A 608 55.82 -76.62 100.06
N LEU A 609 55.51 -76.50 101.37
CA LEU A 609 55.34 -75.16 101.97
C LEU A 609 56.56 -74.26 101.78
N ARG A 610 57.79 -74.80 101.77
CA ARG A 610 58.99 -74.01 101.41
C ARG A 610 59.11 -73.73 99.91
N ALA A 611 58.75 -74.69 99.05
CA ALA A 611 58.65 -74.51 97.60
C ALA A 611 57.56 -73.49 97.29
N VAL A 612 56.29 -73.75 97.62
CA VAL A 612 55.13 -72.86 97.63
C VAL A 612 55.43 -71.48 98.22
N VAL A 613 56.21 -71.31 99.30
CA VAL A 613 56.60 -69.95 99.76
C VAL A 613 57.61 -69.27 98.81
N SER A 614 58.51 -70.04 98.19
CA SER A 614 59.43 -69.57 97.14
C SER A 614 58.72 -69.35 95.79
N ASP A 615 57.71 -70.16 95.48
CA ASP A 615 56.84 -70.07 94.32
C ASP A 615 55.87 -68.91 94.51
N VAL A 616 55.35 -68.66 95.71
CA VAL A 616 54.59 -67.45 96.07
C VAL A 616 55.50 -66.22 96.03
N ALA A 617 56.76 -66.30 96.44
CA ALA A 617 57.69 -65.17 96.31
C ALA A 617 58.00 -64.85 94.84
N THR A 618 58.27 -65.87 94.01
CA THR A 618 58.51 -65.68 92.56
C THR A 618 57.23 -65.35 91.79
N LEU A 619 56.06 -65.87 92.17
CA LEU A 619 54.76 -65.46 91.65
C LEU A 619 54.42 -64.04 92.08
N SER A 620 54.74 -63.61 93.31
CA SER A 620 54.54 -62.22 93.75
C SER A 620 55.43 -61.26 92.95
N PHE A 621 56.70 -61.61 92.72
CA PHE A 621 57.59 -60.87 91.83
C PHE A 621 57.04 -60.82 90.40
N ARG A 622 56.60 -61.95 89.86
CA ARG A 622 56.07 -62.08 88.49
C ARG A 622 54.69 -61.43 88.32
N VAL A 623 53.88 -61.36 89.37
CA VAL A 623 52.64 -60.57 89.44
C VAL A 623 53.00 -59.09 89.47
N GLN A 624 53.98 -58.67 90.27
CA GLN A 624 54.47 -57.29 90.30
C GLN A 624 55.07 -56.85 88.94
N GLU A 625 55.78 -57.73 88.23
CA GLU A 625 56.22 -57.50 86.84
C GLU A 625 55.03 -57.42 85.86
N LEU A 626 54.03 -58.30 86.00
CA LEU A 626 52.81 -58.26 85.18
C LEU A 626 51.94 -57.03 85.46
N GLU A 627 51.90 -56.55 86.69
CA GLU A 627 51.23 -55.30 87.07
C GLU A 627 52.01 -54.08 86.58
N GLN A 628 53.33 -54.05 86.71
CA GLN A 628 54.14 -52.97 86.15
C GLN A 628 54.11 -52.93 84.62
N SER A 629 54.08 -54.08 83.94
CA SER A 629 53.97 -54.14 82.48
C SER A 629 52.56 -53.80 81.99
N LYS A 630 51.50 -54.24 82.67
CA LYS A 630 50.12 -53.77 82.41
C LYS A 630 49.98 -52.27 82.68
N PHE A 631 50.55 -51.74 83.76
CA PHE A 631 50.52 -50.31 84.08
C PHE A 631 51.26 -49.50 83.01
N LYS A 632 52.45 -49.94 82.57
CA LYS A 632 53.17 -49.33 81.45
C LYS A 632 52.38 -49.40 80.13
N ALA A 633 51.75 -50.53 79.83
CA ALA A 633 50.91 -50.70 78.64
C ALA A 633 49.68 -49.78 78.65
N LEU A 634 48.94 -49.74 79.76
CA LEU A 634 47.82 -48.82 79.97
C LEU A 634 48.28 -47.36 79.95
N GLN A 635 49.47 -47.05 80.47
CA GLN A 635 50.02 -45.69 80.41
C GLN A 635 50.39 -45.29 78.98
N THR A 636 50.95 -46.20 78.17
CA THR A 636 51.16 -45.95 76.74
C THR A 636 49.83 -45.83 75.99
N GLU A 637 48.83 -46.65 76.30
CA GLU A 637 47.49 -46.59 75.68
C GLU A 637 46.76 -45.29 76.05
N ILE A 638 46.88 -44.81 77.29
CA ILE A 638 46.39 -43.50 77.72
C ILE A 638 47.10 -42.38 76.96
N SER A 639 48.42 -42.45 76.76
CA SER A 639 49.14 -41.46 75.96
C SER A 639 48.75 -41.49 74.48
N ASP A 640 48.54 -42.69 73.90
CA ASP A 640 48.07 -42.86 72.52
C ASP A 640 46.65 -42.30 72.34
N LEU A 641 45.76 -42.53 73.32
CA LEU A 641 44.39 -41.98 73.33
C LEU A 641 44.38 -40.46 73.56
N GLN A 642 45.27 -39.93 74.40
CA GLN A 642 45.45 -38.49 74.59
C GLN A 642 45.96 -37.82 73.31
N LEU A 643 46.92 -38.44 72.60
CA LEU A 643 47.42 -37.95 71.32
C LEU A 643 46.33 -37.98 70.24
N ARG A 644 45.57 -39.08 70.14
CA ARG A 644 44.43 -39.19 69.21
C ARG A 644 43.32 -38.20 69.52
N LEU A 645 43.04 -37.94 70.80
CA LEU A 645 42.09 -36.92 71.21
C LEU A 645 42.57 -35.53 70.75
N ALA A 646 43.85 -35.21 70.98
CA ALA A 646 44.45 -33.94 70.58
C ALA A 646 44.41 -33.72 69.06
N THR A 647 44.73 -34.73 68.25
CA THR A 647 44.64 -34.64 66.78
C THR A 647 43.20 -34.51 66.30
N VAL A 648 42.24 -35.21 66.94
CA VAL A 648 40.82 -35.07 66.58
C VAL A 648 40.27 -33.71 67.01
N THR A 649 40.73 -33.12 68.11
CA THR A 649 40.36 -31.73 68.46
C THR A 649 40.92 -30.73 67.46
N SER A 650 42.20 -30.80 67.09
CA SER A 650 42.77 -29.86 66.11
C SER A 650 42.16 -30.02 64.72
N GLU A 651 41.92 -31.25 64.26
CA GLU A 651 41.18 -31.52 63.01
C GLU A 651 39.76 -30.92 63.04
N ASN A 652 39.09 -30.96 64.19
CA ASN A 652 37.74 -30.42 64.32
C ASN A 652 37.75 -28.89 64.44
N GLU A 653 38.76 -28.30 65.07
CA GLU A 653 38.98 -26.85 65.09
C GLU A 653 39.24 -26.32 63.67
N GLU A 654 40.11 -26.96 62.89
CA GLU A 654 40.32 -26.62 61.47
C GLU A 654 39.04 -26.77 60.61
N LYS A 655 38.22 -27.80 60.87
CA LYS A 655 36.91 -27.98 60.21
C LYS A 655 35.91 -26.89 60.61
N MET A 656 35.92 -26.45 61.87
CA MET A 656 35.07 -25.35 62.35
C MET A 656 35.53 -24.01 61.78
N ASP A 657 36.83 -23.74 61.71
CA ASP A 657 37.39 -22.50 61.14
C ASP A 657 37.18 -22.41 59.62
N THR A 658 37.36 -23.52 58.90
CA THR A 658 37.04 -23.55 57.46
C THR A 658 35.54 -23.37 57.20
N GLN A 659 34.67 -23.97 58.02
CA GLN A 659 33.22 -23.71 57.97
C GLN A 659 32.91 -22.24 58.29
N ALA A 660 33.46 -21.66 59.36
CA ALA A 660 33.29 -20.26 59.72
C ALA A 660 33.76 -19.32 58.59
N ALA A 661 34.87 -19.64 57.92
CA ALA A 661 35.37 -18.90 56.76
C ALA A 661 34.42 -19.01 55.54
N THR A 662 33.75 -20.14 55.31
CA THR A 662 32.71 -20.24 54.27
C THR A 662 31.45 -19.45 54.63
N ILE A 663 31.00 -19.51 55.89
CA ILE A 663 29.87 -18.73 56.40
C ILE A 663 30.17 -17.22 56.31
N ALA A 664 31.39 -16.78 56.63
CA ALA A 664 31.82 -15.39 56.47
C ALA A 664 31.80 -14.93 55.00
N LYS A 665 32.24 -15.78 54.06
CA LYS A 665 32.18 -15.51 52.61
C LYS A 665 30.72 -15.40 52.12
N LEU A 666 29.85 -16.33 52.52
CA LEU A 666 28.42 -16.30 52.18
C LEU A 666 27.73 -15.05 52.76
N ASN A 667 27.99 -14.71 54.02
CA ASN A 667 27.45 -13.50 54.66
C ASN A 667 27.97 -12.19 54.02
N LYS A 668 29.20 -12.19 53.47
CA LYS A 668 29.70 -11.06 52.67
C LYS A 668 28.97 -10.96 51.33
N ALA A 669 28.74 -12.09 50.65
CA ALA A 669 28.00 -12.12 49.38
C ALA A 669 26.52 -11.73 49.56
N LEU A 670 25.88 -12.15 50.67
CA LEU A 670 24.50 -11.75 51.00
C LEU A 670 24.38 -10.25 51.30
N ARG A 671 25.35 -9.66 52.02
CA ARG A 671 25.39 -8.20 52.21
C ARG A 671 25.50 -7.44 50.90
N GLY A 672 26.44 -7.82 50.02
CA GLY A 672 26.56 -7.23 48.68
C GLY A 672 25.30 -7.36 47.83
N LYS A 673 24.56 -8.47 47.96
CA LYS A 673 23.24 -8.60 47.30
C LYS A 673 22.19 -7.65 47.88
N ILE A 674 22.07 -7.56 49.20
CA ILE A 674 21.15 -6.64 49.89
C ILE A 674 21.49 -5.16 49.59
N GLU A 675 22.77 -4.85 49.40
CA GLU A 675 23.24 -3.54 48.93
C GLU A 675 22.77 -3.27 47.50
N SER A 676 23.04 -4.18 46.54
CA SER A 676 22.54 -4.04 45.16
C SER A 676 21.00 -4.06 45.01
N GLU A 677 20.28 -4.73 45.92
CA GLU A 677 18.82 -4.76 45.95
C GLU A 677 18.25 -3.41 46.38
N LYS A 678 18.90 -2.71 47.32
CA LYS A 678 18.55 -1.33 47.69
C LYS A 678 18.84 -0.35 46.56
N GLU A 679 19.99 -0.46 45.91
CA GLU A 679 20.34 0.36 44.74
C GLU A 679 19.26 0.23 43.64
N LEU A 680 18.84 -1.00 43.32
CA LEU A 680 17.75 -1.26 42.40
C LEU A 680 16.41 -0.70 42.90
N GLN A 681 16.10 -0.83 44.19
CA GLN A 681 14.87 -0.30 44.78
C GLN A 681 14.81 1.24 44.74
N ASP A 682 15.95 1.92 44.93
CA ASP A 682 16.04 3.37 44.85
C ASP A 682 16.01 3.87 43.38
N ILE A 683 16.58 3.12 42.43
CA ILE A 683 16.39 3.37 40.99
C ILE A 683 14.91 3.22 40.60
N VAL A 684 14.18 2.24 41.14
CA VAL A 684 12.74 2.08 40.90
C VAL A 684 11.94 3.26 41.46
N LYS A 685 12.20 3.69 42.70
CA LYS A 685 11.58 4.92 43.27
C LYS A 685 11.81 6.14 42.38
N GLN A 686 13.05 6.35 41.91
CA GLN A 686 13.37 7.45 41.00
C GLN A 686 12.64 7.34 39.64
N GLN A 687 12.27 6.14 39.18
CA GLN A 687 11.43 5.97 37.98
C GLN A 687 9.96 6.23 38.29
N GLU A 688 9.45 5.81 39.45
CA GLU A 688 8.08 6.11 39.90
C GLU A 688 7.87 7.63 40.09
N GLU A 689 8.82 8.32 40.74
CA GLU A 689 8.83 9.78 40.88
C GLU A 689 8.83 10.50 39.52
N LYS A 690 9.64 10.03 38.55
CA LYS A 690 9.65 10.57 37.18
C LYS A 690 8.34 10.30 36.44
N MET A 691 7.69 9.15 36.66
CA MET A 691 6.37 8.89 36.10
C MET A 691 5.30 9.80 36.71
N LEU A 692 5.35 10.07 38.02
CA LEU A 692 4.45 11.03 38.68
C LEU A 692 4.64 12.45 38.11
N GLN A 693 5.88 12.93 38.00
CA GLN A 693 6.19 14.22 37.36
C GLN A 693 5.67 14.32 35.93
N LEU A 694 5.77 13.24 35.13
CA LEU A 694 5.22 13.19 33.76
C LEU A 694 3.68 13.14 33.74
N LEU A 695 3.04 12.58 34.76
CA LEU A 695 1.57 12.59 34.91
C LEU A 695 1.07 13.97 35.32
N ASP A 696 1.77 14.67 36.22
CA ASP A 696 1.45 16.03 36.63
C ASP A 696 1.62 17.03 35.47
N GLN A 697 2.76 16.97 34.76
CA GLN A 697 2.98 17.74 33.51
C GLN A 697 1.92 17.43 32.45
N ARG A 698 1.47 16.17 32.34
CA ARG A 698 0.36 15.80 31.45
C ARG A 698 -0.97 16.40 31.93
N GLY A 699 -1.19 16.52 33.24
CA GLY A 699 -2.31 17.21 33.85
C GLY A 699 -2.32 18.70 33.48
N GLU A 700 -1.20 19.39 33.67
CA GLU A 700 -1.00 20.79 33.27
C GLU A 700 -1.24 20.97 31.75
N VAL A 701 -0.67 20.11 30.91
CA VAL A 701 -0.88 20.14 29.45
C VAL A 701 -2.36 19.90 29.07
N MET A 702 -3.12 19.14 29.86
CA MET A 702 -4.56 18.98 29.65
C MET A 702 -5.35 20.22 30.09
N GLN A 703 -4.99 20.84 31.22
CA GLN A 703 -5.57 22.11 31.68
C GLN A 703 -5.31 23.23 30.67
N LEU A 704 -4.06 23.43 30.26
CA LEU A 704 -3.67 24.43 29.25
C LEU A 704 -4.34 24.18 27.88
N LYS A 705 -4.63 22.93 27.51
CA LYS A 705 -5.45 22.62 26.32
C LYS A 705 -6.91 23.00 26.52
N GLU A 706 -7.48 22.78 27.69
CA GLU A 706 -8.84 23.22 27.98
C GLU A 706 -8.94 24.75 28.01
N GLU A 707 -8.05 25.43 28.72
CA GLU A 707 -7.93 26.89 28.74
C GLU A 707 -7.75 27.46 27.34
N ARG A 708 -6.86 26.90 26.51
CA ARG A 708 -6.74 27.27 25.09
C ARG A 708 -8.06 27.09 24.33
N SER A 709 -8.83 26.05 24.62
CA SER A 709 -10.16 25.86 24.02
C SER A 709 -11.19 26.89 24.53
N GLN A 710 -11.12 27.30 25.79
CA GLN A 710 -11.98 28.30 26.40
C GLN A 710 -11.65 29.69 25.85
N LEU A 711 -10.37 30.05 25.82
CA LEU A 711 -9.84 31.29 25.23
C LEU A 711 -10.11 31.37 23.72
N SER A 712 -9.98 30.26 22.97
CA SER A 712 -10.32 30.25 21.54
C SER A 712 -11.82 30.50 21.30
N ARG A 713 -12.70 29.93 22.14
CA ARG A 713 -14.15 30.22 22.11
C ARG A 713 -14.47 31.65 22.56
N ALA A 714 -13.75 32.19 23.53
CA ALA A 714 -13.91 33.58 23.97
C ALA A 714 -13.43 34.57 22.91
N LEU A 715 -12.31 34.29 22.25
CA LEU A 715 -11.80 35.07 21.11
C LEU A 715 -12.78 35.03 19.94
N GLN A 716 -13.33 33.86 19.58
CA GLN A 716 -14.35 33.76 18.53
C GLN A 716 -15.61 34.58 18.87
N ARG A 717 -16.05 34.58 20.14
CA ARG A 717 -17.17 35.44 20.60
C ARG A 717 -16.83 36.92 20.49
N ALA A 718 -15.70 37.34 21.04
CA ALA A 718 -15.22 38.72 20.97
C ALA A 718 -15.03 39.17 19.51
N GLU A 719 -14.54 38.31 18.62
CA GLU A 719 -14.48 38.56 17.18
C GLU A 719 -15.87 38.74 16.56
N THR A 720 -16.87 37.93 16.92
CA THR A 720 -18.25 38.10 16.43
C THR A 720 -18.92 39.35 17.00
N GLU A 721 -18.71 39.66 18.28
CA GLU A 721 -19.19 40.87 18.94
C GLU A 721 -18.55 42.12 18.30
N VAL A 722 -17.24 42.11 18.08
CA VAL A 722 -16.51 43.17 17.36
C VAL A 722 -16.99 43.29 15.91
N LYS A 723 -17.23 42.19 15.20
CA LYS A 723 -17.80 42.22 13.83
C LYS A 723 -19.21 42.83 13.83
N VAL A 724 -20.08 42.46 14.77
CA VAL A 724 -21.41 43.05 14.95
C VAL A 724 -21.30 44.54 15.28
N LEU A 725 -20.43 44.95 16.20
CA LEU A 725 -20.20 46.37 16.53
C LEU A 725 -19.64 47.16 15.33
N TRP A 726 -18.77 46.57 14.49
CA TRP A 726 -18.32 47.16 13.21
C TRP A 726 -19.40 47.17 12.12
N GLU A 727 -20.50 46.44 12.29
CA GLU A 727 -21.69 46.49 11.42
C GLU A 727 -22.69 47.52 11.96
N GLU A 728 -22.90 47.61 13.28
CA GLU A 728 -23.73 48.63 13.95
C GLU A 728 -23.14 50.05 13.81
N VAL A 729 -21.82 50.20 13.94
CA VAL A 729 -21.11 51.47 13.66
C VAL A 729 -21.20 51.85 12.17
N ARG A 730 -21.28 50.86 11.26
CA ARG A 730 -21.63 51.08 9.84
C ARG A 730 -23.12 51.33 9.60
N GLY A 731 -23.96 51.12 10.62
CA GLY A 731 -25.39 51.44 10.59
C GLY A 731 -25.69 52.91 10.87
N GLN A 732 -24.71 53.69 11.38
CA GLN A 732 -24.89 55.13 11.62
C GLN A 732 -24.50 55.95 10.38
N GLU A 733 -25.53 56.28 9.61
CA GLU A 733 -25.54 57.14 8.41
C GLU A 733 -24.94 56.53 7.12
N PRO A 734 -25.53 56.84 5.94
CA PRO A 734 -26.39 55.82 5.33
C PRO A 734 -25.87 55.17 4.04
N LYS A 735 -26.61 54.11 3.64
CA LYS A 735 -26.46 53.26 2.43
C LYS A 735 -25.51 52.06 2.57
N VAL A 736 -25.89 51.13 3.45
CA VAL A 736 -25.69 49.70 3.19
C VAL A 736 -26.98 49.17 2.56
N ASP A 737 -26.89 48.43 1.45
CA ASP A 737 -28.08 47.95 0.74
C ASP A 737 -28.91 46.97 1.59
N THR A 738 -30.22 47.21 1.65
CA THR A 738 -31.18 46.32 2.31
C THR A 738 -31.16 44.91 1.73
N ALA A 739 -30.79 44.77 0.45
CA ALA A 739 -30.56 43.49 -0.21
C ALA A 739 -29.47 42.66 0.50
N HIS A 740 -28.31 43.26 0.83
CA HIS A 740 -27.20 42.53 1.45
C HIS A 740 -27.54 42.02 2.86
N VAL A 741 -28.33 42.77 3.63
CA VAL A 741 -28.84 42.33 4.93
C VAL A 741 -29.84 41.18 4.76
N GLN A 742 -30.73 41.26 3.77
CA GLN A 742 -31.67 40.18 3.44
C GLN A 742 -30.96 38.92 2.94
N GLU A 743 -29.91 39.05 2.12
CA GLU A 743 -29.04 37.95 1.69
C GLU A 743 -28.39 37.25 2.88
N ARG A 744 -27.80 37.99 3.83
CA ARG A 744 -27.18 37.39 5.02
C ARG A 744 -28.19 36.68 5.90
N VAL A 745 -29.40 37.23 6.08
CA VAL A 745 -30.50 36.55 6.79
C VAL A 745 -30.95 35.28 6.05
N LEU A 746 -31.09 35.32 4.73
CA LEU A 746 -31.47 34.17 3.92
C LEU A 746 -30.39 33.07 3.94
N LEU A 747 -29.12 33.45 3.83
CA LEU A 747 -27.97 32.54 3.94
C LEU A 747 -27.90 31.90 5.33
N GLN A 748 -28.13 32.67 6.40
CA GLN A 748 -28.21 32.11 7.76
C GLN A 748 -29.34 31.10 7.88
N GLN A 749 -30.53 31.39 7.33
CA GLN A 749 -31.65 30.44 7.28
C GLN A 749 -31.33 29.18 6.46
N GLN A 750 -30.60 29.28 5.34
CA GLN A 750 -30.14 28.10 4.60
C GLN A 750 -29.09 27.31 5.39
N LEU A 751 -28.16 27.97 6.08
CA LEU A 751 -27.17 27.30 6.94
C LEU A 751 -27.84 26.54 8.09
N ASP A 752 -28.84 27.13 8.75
CA ASP A 752 -29.59 26.47 9.83
C ASP A 752 -30.48 25.33 9.31
N LYS A 753 -31.06 25.47 8.11
CA LYS A 753 -31.72 24.36 7.40
C LYS A 753 -30.75 23.24 7.03
N LEU A 754 -29.54 23.56 6.58
CA LEU A 754 -28.50 22.57 6.28
C LEU A 754 -27.99 21.88 7.55
N ARG A 755 -27.84 22.59 8.67
CA ARG A 755 -27.51 22.02 9.99
C ARG A 755 -28.58 21.01 10.44
N LEU A 756 -29.87 21.34 10.28
CA LEU A 756 -30.97 20.41 10.57
C LEU A 756 -30.93 19.18 9.65
N LEU A 757 -30.75 19.36 8.34
CA LEU A 757 -30.62 18.24 7.39
C LEU A 757 -29.40 17.35 7.66
N LEU A 758 -28.29 17.91 8.15
CA LEU A 758 -27.12 17.15 8.59
C LEU A 758 -27.44 16.31 9.84
N LEU A 759 -28.07 16.90 10.86
CA LEU A 759 -28.53 16.18 12.06
C LEU A 759 -29.53 15.07 11.70
N GLU A 760 -30.45 15.29 10.77
CA GLU A 760 -31.35 14.25 10.26
C GLU A 760 -30.57 13.11 9.56
N LYS A 761 -29.54 13.42 8.79
CA LYS A 761 -28.69 12.43 8.11
C LYS A 761 -27.77 11.67 9.07
N GLU A 762 -27.29 12.32 10.13
CA GLU A 762 -26.58 11.66 11.23
C GLU A 762 -27.49 10.68 11.97
N ASN A 763 -28.73 11.07 12.28
CA ASN A 763 -29.73 10.19 12.89
C ASN A 763 -30.13 9.02 11.96
N GLU A 764 -30.31 9.27 10.66
CA GLU A 764 -30.47 8.19 9.67
C GLU A 764 -29.26 7.24 9.65
N ASN A 765 -28.04 7.76 9.75
CA ASN A 765 -26.82 6.96 9.74
C ASN A 765 -26.70 6.11 11.01
N MET A 766 -27.05 6.67 12.18
CA MET A 766 -27.16 5.92 13.43
C MET A 766 -28.18 4.78 13.31
N LEU A 767 -29.40 5.04 12.84
CA LEU A 767 -30.43 4.03 12.61
C LEU A 767 -30.01 2.94 11.61
N ARG A 768 -29.21 3.30 10.59
CA ARG A 768 -28.59 2.32 9.66
C ARG A 768 -27.51 1.49 10.35
N SER A 769 -26.64 2.12 11.15
CA SER A 769 -25.56 1.43 11.87
C SER A 769 -26.09 0.47 12.94
N ASP A 770 -27.12 0.84 13.69
CA ASP A 770 -27.83 -0.04 14.62
C ASP A 770 -28.47 -1.23 13.89
N LYS A 771 -29.06 -0.99 12.72
CA LYS A 771 -29.63 -2.06 11.89
C LYS A 771 -28.56 -3.02 11.37
N TYR A 772 -27.39 -2.52 10.93
CA TYR A 772 -26.26 -3.37 10.55
C TYR A 772 -25.68 -4.12 11.76
N LEU A 773 -25.54 -3.49 12.91
CA LEU A 773 -25.09 -4.12 14.16
C LEU A 773 -26.06 -5.22 14.62
N GLY A 774 -27.37 -5.02 14.47
CA GLY A 774 -28.39 -6.04 14.68
C GLY A 774 -28.29 -7.21 13.69
N GLN A 775 -27.98 -6.94 12.43
CA GLN A 775 -27.72 -7.98 11.43
C GLN A 775 -26.45 -8.79 11.75
N ILE A 776 -25.36 -8.11 12.15
CA ILE A 776 -24.10 -8.73 12.56
C ILE A 776 -24.34 -9.66 13.76
N LYS A 777 -24.95 -9.17 14.85
CA LYS A 777 -25.34 -9.98 16.01
C LYS A 777 -26.24 -11.17 15.63
N GLY A 778 -27.17 -10.95 14.71
CA GLY A 778 -28.03 -12.00 14.15
C GLY A 778 -27.30 -13.01 13.25
N LEU A 779 -26.10 -12.71 12.74
CA LEU A 779 -25.23 -13.64 12.02
C LEU A 779 -24.25 -14.33 12.97
N GLU A 780 -23.70 -13.62 13.96
CA GLU A 780 -22.87 -14.18 15.04
C GLU A 780 -23.60 -15.28 15.80
N LEU A 781 -24.85 -15.05 16.21
CA LEU A 781 -25.69 -16.07 16.87
C LEU A 781 -25.94 -17.30 15.99
N ARG A 782 -26.09 -17.11 14.67
CA ARG A 782 -26.22 -18.22 13.71
C ARG A 782 -24.91 -18.96 13.50
N LEU A 783 -23.78 -18.26 13.47
CA LEU A 783 -22.44 -18.86 13.40
C LEU A 783 -22.16 -19.68 14.67
N GLN A 784 -22.43 -19.14 15.86
CA GLN A 784 -22.31 -19.85 17.13
C GLN A 784 -23.22 -21.09 17.19
N HIS A 785 -24.45 -21.00 16.68
CA HIS A 785 -25.34 -22.15 16.57
C HIS A 785 -24.79 -23.22 15.62
N VAL A 786 -24.32 -22.85 14.42
CA VAL A 786 -23.70 -23.78 13.46
C VAL A 786 -22.41 -24.39 14.03
N GLN A 787 -21.58 -23.63 14.73
CA GLN A 787 -20.39 -24.13 15.43
C GLN A 787 -20.76 -25.13 16.54
N LYS A 788 -21.85 -24.88 17.29
CA LYS A 788 -22.34 -25.85 18.29
C LYS A 788 -22.86 -27.12 17.62
N MET A 789 -23.62 -27.00 16.52
CA MET A 789 -24.08 -28.16 15.75
C MET A 789 -22.92 -28.96 15.18
N LEU A 790 -21.89 -28.29 14.64
CA LEU A 790 -20.67 -28.92 14.15
C LEU A 790 -19.97 -29.70 15.27
N ARG A 791 -19.77 -29.11 16.45
CA ARG A 791 -19.22 -29.83 17.61
C ARG A 791 -20.04 -31.05 18.01
N THR A 792 -21.37 -30.96 18.01
CA THR A 792 -22.20 -32.14 18.28
C THR A 792 -22.13 -33.20 17.19
N HIS A 793 -21.84 -32.82 15.94
CA HIS A 793 -21.56 -33.77 14.86
C HIS A 793 -20.15 -34.37 14.97
N GLU A 794 -19.14 -33.60 15.36
CA GLU A 794 -17.77 -34.07 15.66
C GLU A 794 -17.79 -35.06 16.83
N GLU A 795 -18.48 -34.73 17.93
CA GLU A 795 -18.71 -35.64 19.06
C GLU A 795 -19.47 -36.91 18.64
N MET A 796 -20.47 -36.81 17.77
CA MET A 796 -21.18 -37.98 17.24
C MET A 796 -20.27 -38.82 16.35
N GLN A 797 -19.43 -38.19 15.52
CA GLN A 797 -18.47 -38.86 14.66
C GLN A 797 -17.40 -39.58 15.48
N GLU A 798 -16.92 -38.98 16.57
CA GLU A 798 -15.98 -39.59 17.50
C GLU A 798 -16.60 -40.77 18.27
N LYS A 799 -17.85 -40.63 18.74
CA LYS A 799 -18.61 -41.76 19.33
C LYS A 799 -18.89 -42.87 18.32
N MET A 800 -19.09 -42.56 17.03
CA MET A 800 -19.17 -43.57 15.98
C MET A 800 -17.82 -44.25 15.76
N LYS A 801 -16.69 -43.52 15.78
CA LYS A 801 -15.34 -44.08 15.71
C LYS A 801 -15.07 -45.04 16.87
N GLU A 802 -15.41 -44.65 18.10
CA GLU A 802 -15.27 -45.47 19.32
C GLU A 802 -16.13 -46.74 19.28
N VAL A 803 -17.40 -46.63 18.86
CA VAL A 803 -18.29 -47.80 18.71
C VAL A 803 -17.80 -48.73 17.59
N LEU A 804 -17.25 -48.20 16.49
CA LEU A 804 -16.74 -49.00 15.38
C LEU A 804 -15.39 -49.67 15.69
N SER A 805 -14.52 -49.04 16.51
CA SER A 805 -13.28 -49.69 16.99
C SER A 805 -13.52 -50.71 18.11
N ALA A 806 -14.70 -50.68 18.75
CA ALA A 806 -15.15 -51.69 19.71
C ALA A 806 -15.82 -52.93 19.05
N VAL A 807 -15.99 -52.98 17.72
CA VAL A 807 -16.50 -54.16 17.02
C VAL A 807 -15.39 -55.20 16.85
N PRO A 808 -15.55 -56.44 17.32
CA PRO A 808 -14.49 -57.46 17.23
C PRO A 808 -14.24 -57.95 15.79
N ASP A 809 -12.97 -58.31 15.51
CA ASP A 809 -12.41 -58.56 14.17
C ASP A 809 -13.14 -59.62 13.32
N MET A 810 -13.98 -60.47 13.92
CA MET A 810 -14.84 -61.41 13.19
C MET A 810 -15.81 -60.73 12.21
N ALA A 811 -16.04 -59.41 12.35
CA ALA A 811 -16.84 -58.60 11.41
C ALA A 811 -16.06 -58.07 10.18
N ALA A 812 -14.74 -58.31 10.06
CA ALA A 812 -13.88 -57.71 9.05
C ALA A 812 -14.26 -57.99 7.58
N ASN A 813 -15.10 -59.00 7.32
CA ASN A 813 -15.58 -59.33 5.97
C ASN A 813 -16.77 -58.47 5.49
N CYS A 814 -17.37 -57.64 6.34
CA CYS A 814 -18.46 -56.74 5.96
C CYS A 814 -17.90 -55.51 5.23
N GLN A 815 -17.90 -55.56 3.89
CA GLN A 815 -17.33 -54.51 3.02
C GLN A 815 -17.97 -53.11 3.26
N GLU A 816 -19.22 -53.08 3.70
CA GLU A 816 -19.97 -51.88 4.09
C GLU A 816 -19.38 -51.19 5.34
N LEU A 817 -18.93 -51.97 6.34
CA LEU A 817 -18.22 -51.46 7.53
C LEU A 817 -16.86 -50.86 7.14
N HIS A 818 -16.15 -51.51 6.21
CA HIS A 818 -14.86 -51.03 5.71
C HIS A 818 -15.00 -49.68 4.98
N CYS A 819 -16.05 -49.52 4.16
CA CYS A 819 -16.38 -48.23 3.53
C CYS A 819 -16.72 -47.13 4.55
N LEU A 820 -17.42 -47.47 5.64
CA LEU A 820 -17.75 -46.51 6.71
C LEU A 820 -16.51 -46.07 7.50
N LEU A 821 -15.59 -46.99 7.84
CA LEU A 821 -14.32 -46.67 8.50
C LEU A 821 -13.47 -45.70 7.66
N LEU A 822 -13.34 -45.97 6.35
CA LEU A 822 -12.63 -45.09 5.42
C LEU A 822 -13.30 -43.72 5.28
N TYR A 823 -14.64 -43.66 5.22
CA TYR A 823 -15.37 -42.38 5.17
C TYR A 823 -15.22 -41.55 6.47
N LEU A 824 -14.95 -42.21 7.60
CA LEU A 824 -14.65 -41.57 8.88
C LEU A 824 -13.16 -41.19 9.04
N GLY A 825 -12.29 -41.62 8.13
CA GLY A 825 -10.84 -41.41 8.22
C GLY A 825 -10.19 -42.22 9.35
N LEU A 826 -10.69 -43.43 9.63
CA LEU A 826 -9.97 -44.44 10.39
C LEU A 826 -9.34 -45.45 9.43
N GLU A 827 -8.03 -45.66 9.54
CA GLU A 827 -7.41 -46.78 8.82
C GLU A 827 -7.77 -48.11 9.52
N PRO A 828 -8.30 -49.10 8.80
CA PRO A 828 -8.52 -50.44 9.35
C PRO A 828 -7.16 -51.09 9.62
N GLY A 829 -6.92 -51.45 10.89
CA GLY A 829 -5.58 -51.72 11.41
C GLY A 829 -4.80 -52.78 10.63
N THR A 830 -3.72 -52.35 9.98
CA THR A 830 -2.63 -53.27 9.60
C THR A 830 -1.78 -53.58 10.84
N SER A 831 -1.36 -54.84 10.98
CA SER A 831 -0.74 -55.36 12.19
C SER A 831 0.63 -54.72 12.48
N SER A 832 0.81 -54.21 13.70
CA SER A 832 2.08 -53.67 14.18
C SER A 832 3.19 -54.73 14.26
N LYS A 833 4.26 -54.54 13.47
CA LYS A 833 5.63 -55.10 13.57
C LYS A 833 6.39 -54.69 12.28
N GLU A 834 7.69 -54.41 12.25
CA GLU A 834 8.71 -54.29 13.29
C GLU A 834 9.96 -53.59 12.68
N ALA A 835 10.67 -52.74 13.43
CA ALA A 835 12.07 -52.39 13.15
C ALA A 835 12.69 -51.64 14.33
N ALA A 836 13.85 -52.10 14.78
CA ALA A 836 14.80 -51.31 15.56
C ALA A 836 16.13 -51.27 14.79
N GLU A 837 16.81 -50.12 14.79
CA GLU A 837 18.24 -50.04 14.44
C GLU A 837 19.05 -49.74 15.71
N PRO A 838 20.26 -50.31 15.86
CA PRO A 838 21.12 -50.07 17.00
C PRO A 838 22.18 -48.98 16.74
N LEU A 839 22.29 -48.01 17.65
CA LEU A 839 23.54 -47.32 18.01
C LEU A 839 23.40 -46.63 19.38
#